data_AF-A0A1X2LCK5-F1
#
_entry.id   AF-A0A1X2LCK5-F1
#
_cell.length_a   1.000
_cell.length_b   1.000
_cell.length_c   1.000
_cell.angle_alpha   90.00
_cell.angle_beta   90.00
_cell.angle_gamma   90.00
#
_symmetry.space_group_name_H-M   'P 1'
#
loop_
_entity.id
_entity.type
_entity.pdbx_description
1 polymer ?
#
loop_
_entity_poly.entity_id
_entity_poly.type
_entity_poly.pdbx_seq_one_letter_code
_entity_poly.pdbx_strand_id
1 'polypeptide(L)'
;MATAVEMSGARLGPRTLPLGIMPVPGEALESWLAALAQCLDLQWGKFLSVILPRSLVPRPHSLGRLDLTAHLTEAELRSISAATGVDAAFIEALTWRRFDGLVGTVDVAQRQMKMSWPFRRFRFCPECVADSHGRWQLEWRLPWVFACQKHFRLLADSCPACGHTQRTSRGWLRGDLVPAPELCRATAPDGSRCGHLLSATSTSALTKGHPFLKAQAALSNILSDATVAAGLYGTMPASTKQFLADLRLLAMRFAEAIDPRERTVITSLHPGSDLVAVWDSVEVRRWRASPKTRRTVPALIAAVGITSALEVLLCRSVDEAATRMQPLLATRRQAGNSVYNGALTTRNRNPVIDAVTVRALRDSMGPLDQLRYRAWEPLPRWSRKLDASALRSIPTCLWSDWAIRLLPPDRRTGRRGATRAGLAMLLLAVGNRASEPEMAKNLAIARLAAKHAENPWIRVRLLLRDHGWWPNVATALTRLADHLADHPSPIDYATRRRLDYRKLLPDNDWREIFASTDFGNLDCAHTGQRVRNWMFERISMLPADMSPFTARNPEPAGHVLEPIELLAPPIADRLDTIASRFLQQHRIVDEPVAWSPPLSLVADLDLPGPDVEALNIEVLHQAILAGPRSISGAAEGMGVRPRVVRHLLERSPLPQPVCRGQQRPKKPTRLDRARLRLPGAELARLHEQKKWSLYAIGKYFGIDSDVVKQLAVEQGIVINLVSVLPKPVDAEWLYREYIVNERTMEDIALEVGISPWTLRARASELGIHKRRVTPPISEAWIYQEYMVNKRSLTDMALDAGVDRQVLARRAHNLGIPVRRNPPRRATSVITRERFYAEYVTKNRSLRDMERDFEVSHGTLRKLANGWGIPLRRSRQRQATLATQTGRTRSQRSDPERQSEKRPHVFNRRSQTR
;
A
#
# COMPACT_ATOMS: atom_id res chain seq x y z
N MET A 1 -2.03 -0.99 -106.02
CA MET A 1 -1.24 -0.38 -104.93
C MET A 1 -1.30 -1.32 -103.74
N ALA A 2 -0.14 -1.82 -103.33
CA ALA A 2 0.01 -2.93 -102.40
C ALA A 2 -0.40 -2.56 -100.96
N THR A 3 -1.22 -3.40 -100.37
CA THR A 3 -1.49 -3.49 -98.93
C THR A 3 -0.28 -4.12 -98.23
N ALA A 4 0.51 -3.29 -97.55
CA ALA A 4 1.61 -3.75 -96.71
C ALA A 4 1.07 -4.25 -95.37
N VAL A 5 1.35 -5.52 -95.11
CA VAL A 5 1.17 -6.23 -93.84
C VAL A 5 2.06 -5.58 -92.78
N GLU A 6 1.49 -4.82 -91.85
CA GLU A 6 2.14 -4.55 -90.57
C GLU A 6 1.91 -5.75 -89.65
N MET A 7 2.95 -6.57 -89.53
CA MET A 7 3.06 -7.63 -88.55
C MET A 7 2.96 -7.06 -87.14
N SER A 8 1.73 -7.04 -86.59
CA SER A 8 1.52 -6.97 -85.15
C SER A 8 2.16 -8.20 -84.53
N GLY A 9 3.40 -8.06 -84.06
CA GLY A 9 4.07 -9.02 -83.21
C GLY A 9 3.25 -9.18 -81.92
N ALA A 10 2.31 -10.13 -81.93
CA ALA A 10 1.66 -10.63 -80.75
C ALA A 10 2.76 -11.00 -79.74
N ARG A 11 2.92 -10.17 -78.71
CA ARG A 11 3.92 -10.34 -77.66
C ARG A 11 3.55 -11.58 -76.87
N LEU A 12 4.03 -12.73 -77.34
CA LEU A 12 3.99 -14.00 -76.65
C LEU A 12 4.52 -13.77 -75.23
N GLY A 13 3.65 -13.97 -74.24
CA GLY A 13 4.08 -14.13 -72.85
C GLY A 13 5.14 -15.25 -72.74
N PRO A 14 5.82 -15.37 -71.59
CA PRO A 14 6.82 -16.43 -71.41
C PRO A 14 6.21 -17.78 -71.81
N ARG A 15 6.84 -18.49 -72.75
CA ARG A 15 6.48 -19.87 -73.06
C ARG A 15 6.58 -20.68 -71.77
N THR A 16 5.59 -21.52 -71.50
CA THR A 16 5.58 -22.40 -70.34
C THR A 16 6.86 -23.25 -70.32
N LEU A 17 7.46 -23.39 -69.13
CA LEU A 17 8.69 -24.13 -68.95
C LEU A 17 8.52 -25.59 -69.41
N PRO A 18 9.55 -26.18 -70.05
CA PRO A 18 9.45 -27.53 -70.62
C PRO A 18 9.35 -28.64 -69.56
N LEU A 19 9.79 -28.37 -68.33
CA LEU A 19 9.66 -29.26 -67.17
C LEU A 19 8.98 -28.49 -66.03
N GLY A 20 7.87 -29.04 -65.54
CA GLY A 20 7.09 -28.47 -64.44
C GLY A 20 7.11 -29.39 -63.23
N ILE A 21 7.71 -28.92 -62.13
CA ILE A 21 7.53 -29.52 -60.80
C ILE A 21 6.42 -28.76 -60.10
N MET A 22 5.41 -29.47 -59.58
CA MET A 22 4.35 -28.83 -58.81
C MET A 22 4.86 -28.42 -57.40
N PRO A 23 4.40 -27.28 -56.87
CA PRO A 23 4.63 -26.92 -55.47
C PRO A 23 3.96 -27.92 -54.52
N VAL A 24 4.60 -28.21 -53.37
CA VAL A 24 3.98 -29.07 -52.35
C VAL A 24 3.11 -28.24 -51.39
N PRO A 25 2.06 -28.83 -50.77
CA PRO A 25 1.22 -28.09 -49.83
C PRO A 25 2.03 -27.46 -48.69
N GLY A 26 1.82 -26.16 -48.44
CA GLY A 26 2.49 -25.43 -47.36
C GLY A 26 3.92 -24.96 -47.68
N GLU A 27 4.41 -25.22 -48.89
CA GLU A 27 5.76 -24.83 -49.29
C GLU A 27 5.97 -23.32 -49.39
N ALA A 28 7.19 -22.86 -49.12
CA ALA A 28 7.57 -21.48 -49.41
C ALA A 28 7.82 -21.27 -50.92
N LEU A 29 7.40 -20.15 -51.47
CA LEU A 29 7.54 -19.85 -52.91
C LEU A 29 8.98 -20.03 -53.41
N GLU A 30 9.95 -19.47 -52.71
CA GLU A 30 11.37 -19.57 -53.08
C GLU A 30 11.91 -21.00 -53.01
N SER A 31 11.33 -21.86 -52.16
CA SER A 31 11.70 -23.28 -52.11
C SER A 31 11.27 -24.01 -53.38
N TRP A 32 10.02 -23.79 -53.79
CA TRP A 32 9.50 -24.39 -55.01
C TRP A 32 10.26 -23.93 -56.24
N LEU A 33 10.47 -22.61 -56.33
CA LEU A 33 11.25 -22.00 -57.40
C LEU A 33 12.71 -22.49 -57.40
N ALA A 34 13.33 -22.69 -56.23
CA ALA A 34 14.69 -23.21 -56.14
C ALA A 34 14.79 -24.63 -56.69
N ALA A 35 13.84 -25.51 -56.35
CA ALA A 35 13.85 -26.87 -56.88
C ALA A 35 13.46 -26.94 -58.36
N LEU A 36 12.64 -26.01 -58.87
CA LEU A 36 12.46 -25.85 -60.33
C LEU A 36 13.77 -25.46 -61.01
N ALA A 37 14.49 -24.48 -60.47
CA ALA A 37 15.78 -24.05 -61.00
C ALA A 37 16.82 -25.18 -60.97
N GLN A 38 16.85 -25.95 -59.88
CA GLN A 38 17.72 -27.13 -59.73
C GLN A 38 17.38 -28.23 -60.73
N CYS A 39 16.09 -28.52 -60.95
CA CYS A 39 15.64 -29.52 -61.93
C CYS A 39 15.99 -29.13 -63.37
N LEU A 40 16.02 -27.83 -63.66
CA LEU A 40 16.39 -27.29 -64.96
C LEU A 40 17.90 -27.04 -65.10
N ASP A 41 18.69 -27.29 -64.04
CA ASP A 41 20.12 -26.98 -63.94
C ASP A 41 20.45 -25.50 -64.29
N LEU A 42 19.62 -24.57 -63.80
CA LEU A 42 19.76 -23.15 -64.06
C LEU A 42 20.28 -22.40 -62.84
N GLN A 43 21.26 -21.51 -63.07
CA GLN A 43 21.67 -20.52 -62.07
C GLN A 43 20.46 -19.66 -61.67
N TRP A 44 20.32 -19.37 -60.37
CA TRP A 44 19.15 -18.69 -59.82
C TRP A 44 18.81 -17.37 -60.53
N GLY A 45 19.82 -16.53 -60.81
CA GLY A 45 19.61 -15.25 -61.49
C GLY A 45 19.14 -15.41 -62.93
N LYS A 46 19.64 -16.45 -63.62
CA LYS A 46 19.21 -16.80 -64.97
C LYS A 46 17.79 -17.37 -64.96
N PHE A 47 17.48 -18.28 -64.03
CA PHE A 47 16.13 -18.81 -63.85
C PHE A 47 15.11 -17.69 -63.59
N LEU A 48 15.39 -16.78 -62.64
CA LEU A 48 14.51 -15.64 -62.37
C LEU A 48 14.32 -14.73 -63.59
N SER A 49 15.35 -14.55 -64.43
CA SER A 49 15.24 -13.76 -65.67
C SER A 49 14.29 -14.35 -66.71
N VAL A 50 14.01 -15.67 -66.63
CA VAL A 50 13.09 -16.38 -67.52
C VAL A 50 11.65 -16.27 -67.03
N ILE A 51 11.42 -16.34 -65.72
CA ILE A 51 10.07 -16.43 -65.14
C ILE A 51 9.49 -15.09 -64.66
N LEU A 52 10.32 -14.05 -64.48
CA LEU A 52 9.89 -12.72 -64.04
C LEU A 52 9.77 -11.73 -65.21
N PRO A 53 8.99 -10.64 -65.05
CA PRO A 53 8.86 -9.58 -66.06
C PRO A 53 10.22 -8.96 -66.43
N ARG A 54 10.45 -8.72 -67.73
CA ARG A 54 11.70 -8.14 -68.25
C ARG A 54 12.07 -6.78 -67.64
N SER A 55 11.08 -6.00 -67.17
CA SER A 55 11.29 -4.71 -66.49
C SER A 55 12.06 -4.82 -65.17
N LEU A 56 12.09 -6.00 -64.54
CA LEU A 56 12.85 -6.27 -63.31
C LEU A 56 14.27 -6.81 -63.58
N VAL A 57 14.63 -7.05 -64.85
CA VAL A 57 15.87 -7.74 -65.28
C VAL A 57 16.97 -6.78 -65.82
N PRO A 58 17.34 -5.63 -65.22
CA PRO A 58 18.51 -4.89 -65.71
C PRO A 58 19.83 -5.65 -65.56
N ARG A 59 19.96 -6.53 -64.54
CA ARG A 59 21.15 -7.37 -64.28
C ARG A 59 20.76 -8.69 -63.58
N PRO A 60 20.95 -9.87 -64.20
CA PRO A 60 20.54 -11.17 -63.64
C PRO A 60 21.13 -11.48 -62.26
N HIS A 61 22.36 -11.07 -61.99
CA HIS A 61 23.03 -11.31 -60.71
C HIS A 61 22.47 -10.44 -59.56
N SER A 62 21.75 -9.36 -59.85
CA SER A 62 21.09 -8.50 -58.86
C SER A 62 19.75 -9.08 -58.36
N LEU A 63 19.14 -10.00 -59.13
CA LEU A 63 17.84 -10.61 -58.84
C LEU A 63 17.85 -11.56 -57.64
N GLY A 64 19.02 -12.10 -57.26
CA GLY A 64 19.18 -12.95 -56.07
C GLY A 64 18.93 -12.24 -54.72
N ARG A 65 18.53 -10.97 -54.74
CA ARG A 65 18.17 -10.17 -53.55
C ARG A 65 16.67 -9.95 -53.37
N LEU A 66 15.83 -10.37 -54.31
CA LEU A 66 14.37 -10.24 -54.21
C LEU A 66 13.81 -11.28 -53.22
N ASP A 67 13.10 -10.82 -52.19
CA ASP A 67 12.34 -11.69 -51.28
C ASP A 67 10.95 -11.94 -51.88
N LEU A 68 10.88 -12.91 -52.80
CA LEU A 68 9.64 -13.23 -53.53
C LEU A 68 8.61 -13.92 -52.63
N THR A 69 9.06 -14.61 -51.59
CA THR A 69 8.16 -15.23 -50.61
C THR A 69 7.42 -14.15 -49.80
N ALA A 70 7.99 -12.95 -49.67
CA ALA A 70 7.32 -11.90 -48.92
C ALA A 70 6.15 -11.26 -49.64
N HIS A 71 6.32 -10.92 -50.90
CA HIS A 71 5.25 -10.36 -51.71
C HIS A 71 5.60 -10.46 -53.20
N LEU A 72 4.61 -10.86 -54.00
CA LEU A 72 4.62 -10.76 -55.45
C LEU A 72 3.74 -9.59 -55.88
N THR A 73 4.26 -8.74 -56.77
CA THR A 73 3.42 -7.80 -57.52
C THR A 73 2.54 -8.57 -58.49
N GLU A 74 1.43 -7.97 -58.90
CA GLU A 74 0.50 -8.59 -59.86
C GLU A 74 1.16 -8.96 -61.20
N ALA A 75 2.13 -8.16 -61.64
CA ALA A 75 2.91 -8.46 -62.84
C ALA A 75 3.83 -9.69 -62.65
N GLU A 76 4.47 -9.82 -61.49
CA GLU A 76 5.31 -10.99 -61.17
C GLU A 76 4.47 -12.25 -61.02
N LEU A 77 3.33 -12.16 -60.32
CA LEU A 77 2.43 -13.29 -60.11
C LEU A 77 1.92 -13.85 -61.45
N ARG A 78 1.44 -12.97 -62.34
CA ARG A 78 1.00 -13.35 -63.70
C ARG A 78 2.14 -13.96 -64.52
N SER A 79 3.34 -13.39 -64.43
CA SER A 79 4.51 -13.90 -65.16
C SER A 79 4.92 -15.30 -64.69
N ILE A 80 4.97 -15.52 -63.37
CA ILE A 80 5.29 -16.83 -62.79
C ILE A 80 4.20 -17.84 -63.15
N SER A 81 2.93 -17.46 -63.03
CA SER A 81 1.80 -18.33 -63.40
C SER A 81 1.86 -18.76 -64.87
N ALA A 82 2.07 -17.82 -65.80
CA ALA A 82 2.21 -18.11 -67.22
C ALA A 82 3.44 -19.00 -67.53
N ALA A 83 4.58 -18.72 -66.90
CA ALA A 83 5.81 -19.48 -67.12
C ALA A 83 5.76 -20.90 -66.54
N THR A 84 5.03 -21.12 -65.45
CA THR A 84 5.01 -22.42 -64.75
C THR A 84 3.75 -23.25 -65.02
N GLY A 85 2.69 -22.64 -65.55
CA GLY A 85 1.38 -23.27 -65.69
C GLY A 85 0.62 -23.48 -64.37
N VAL A 86 1.14 -22.96 -63.26
CA VAL A 86 0.50 -23.06 -61.94
C VAL A 86 -0.45 -21.88 -61.72
N ASP A 87 -1.61 -22.15 -61.13
CA ASP A 87 -2.61 -21.15 -60.82
C ASP A 87 -2.08 -20.03 -59.91
N ALA A 88 -2.50 -18.79 -60.18
CA ALA A 88 -2.05 -17.60 -59.47
C ALA A 88 -2.43 -17.63 -57.97
N ALA A 89 -3.62 -18.11 -57.61
CA ALA A 89 -4.03 -18.20 -56.21
C ALA A 89 -3.19 -19.24 -55.46
N PHE A 90 -2.85 -20.35 -56.12
CA PHE A 90 -1.94 -21.34 -55.55
C PHE A 90 -0.54 -20.76 -55.32
N ILE A 91 0.01 -20.02 -56.28
CA ILE A 91 1.31 -19.34 -56.14
C ILE A 91 1.28 -18.31 -55.00
N GLU A 92 0.20 -17.52 -54.90
CA GLU A 92 0.05 -16.53 -53.82
C GLU A 92 0.01 -17.20 -52.43
N ALA A 93 -0.58 -18.39 -52.30
CA ALA A 93 -0.60 -19.18 -51.07
C ALA A 93 0.78 -19.66 -50.60
N LEU A 94 1.79 -19.67 -51.48
CA LEU A 94 3.20 -19.96 -51.16
C LEU A 94 3.94 -18.74 -50.58
N THR A 95 3.27 -17.59 -50.45
CA THR A 95 3.84 -16.33 -49.96
C THR A 95 3.30 -15.94 -48.58
N TRP A 96 3.87 -14.89 -47.97
CA TRP A 96 3.36 -14.34 -46.72
C TRP A 96 1.94 -13.80 -46.78
N ARG A 97 1.34 -13.62 -47.98
CA ARG A 97 -0.07 -13.23 -48.13
C ARG A 97 -1.01 -14.19 -47.42
N ARG A 98 -0.68 -15.48 -47.34
CA ARG A 98 -1.44 -16.48 -46.55
C ARG A 98 -1.58 -16.10 -45.06
N PHE A 99 -0.64 -15.35 -44.50
CA PHE A 99 -0.61 -14.97 -43.09
C PHE A 99 -0.80 -13.47 -42.86
N ASP A 100 -1.12 -12.70 -43.92
CA ASP A 100 -1.32 -11.26 -43.83
C ASP A 100 -2.58 -10.93 -43.03
N GLY A 101 -2.50 -9.92 -42.16
CA GLY A 101 -3.54 -9.59 -41.18
C GLY A 101 -3.66 -10.57 -39.99
N LEU A 102 -3.23 -11.83 -40.17
CA LEU A 102 -3.37 -12.90 -39.19
C LEU A 102 -2.20 -12.97 -38.21
N VAL A 103 -0.99 -13.20 -38.72
CA VAL A 103 0.25 -13.37 -37.93
C VAL A 103 1.07 -12.08 -37.90
N GLY A 104 0.92 -11.26 -38.93
CA GLY A 104 1.65 -10.02 -39.12
C GLY A 104 1.02 -9.19 -40.24
N THR A 105 1.79 -8.26 -40.78
CA THR A 105 1.36 -7.43 -41.91
C THR A 105 2.44 -7.39 -42.97
N VAL A 106 2.07 -7.65 -44.22
CA VAL A 106 3.01 -7.60 -45.35
C VAL A 106 3.26 -6.14 -45.73
N ASP A 107 4.51 -5.69 -45.60
CA ASP A 107 4.98 -4.43 -46.17
C ASP A 107 5.33 -4.66 -47.64
N VAL A 108 4.40 -4.29 -48.51
CA VAL A 108 4.53 -4.43 -49.97
C VAL A 108 5.67 -3.59 -50.55
N ALA A 109 5.94 -2.41 -49.96
CA ALA A 109 6.98 -1.50 -50.44
C ALA A 109 8.38 -2.02 -50.09
N GLN A 110 8.55 -2.58 -48.90
CA GLN A 110 9.82 -3.16 -48.45
C GLN A 110 9.99 -4.64 -48.78
N ARG A 111 8.95 -5.30 -49.33
CA ARG A 111 8.84 -6.76 -49.52
C ARG A 111 9.24 -7.53 -48.27
N GLN A 112 8.59 -7.22 -47.16
CA GLN A 112 8.90 -7.81 -45.86
C GLN A 112 7.64 -8.09 -45.06
N MET A 113 7.66 -9.17 -44.29
CA MET A 113 6.62 -9.44 -43.31
C MET A 113 6.95 -8.77 -41.97
N LYS A 114 6.09 -7.86 -41.52
CA LYS A 114 6.19 -7.21 -40.22
C LYS A 114 5.41 -8.02 -39.19
N MET A 115 6.12 -8.60 -38.22
CA MET A 115 5.53 -9.36 -37.11
C MET A 115 5.86 -8.72 -35.76
N SER A 116 5.09 -9.08 -34.73
CA SER A 116 5.40 -8.72 -33.34
C SER A 116 6.71 -9.34 -32.86
N TRP A 117 7.10 -10.50 -33.41
CA TRP A 117 8.35 -11.20 -33.14
C TRP A 117 9.32 -11.07 -34.33
N PRO A 118 10.43 -10.30 -34.22
CA PRO A 118 11.43 -10.26 -35.27
C PRO A 118 12.12 -11.62 -35.41
N PHE A 119 12.20 -12.10 -36.64
CA PHE A 119 12.65 -13.43 -36.95
C PHE A 119 13.64 -13.41 -38.11
N ARG A 120 14.72 -14.19 -37.98
CA ARG A 120 15.87 -14.28 -38.92
C ARG A 120 16.53 -15.67 -38.94
N ARG A 121 15.92 -16.66 -38.26
CA ARG A 121 16.45 -18.04 -38.10
C ARG A 121 15.39 -19.01 -38.53
N PHE A 122 15.54 -19.58 -39.71
CA PHE A 122 14.52 -20.45 -40.27
C PHE A 122 14.78 -21.85 -39.74
N ARG A 123 13.70 -22.50 -39.30
CA ARG A 123 13.78 -23.85 -38.78
C ARG A 123 13.56 -24.86 -39.90
N PHE A 124 13.88 -26.12 -39.66
CA PHE A 124 13.58 -27.20 -40.59
C PHE A 124 13.52 -28.55 -39.89
N CYS A 125 12.78 -29.47 -40.50
CA CYS A 125 12.81 -30.88 -40.13
C CYS A 125 13.76 -31.61 -41.09
N PRO A 126 14.83 -32.26 -40.60
CA PRO A 126 15.76 -33.00 -41.44
C PRO A 126 15.09 -34.10 -42.26
N GLU A 127 14.10 -34.80 -41.68
CA GLU A 127 13.34 -35.84 -42.36
C GLU A 127 12.38 -35.27 -43.41
N CYS A 128 11.68 -34.15 -43.15
CA CYS A 128 10.90 -33.51 -44.21
C CYS A 128 11.78 -33.05 -45.38
N VAL A 129 12.97 -32.53 -45.08
CA VAL A 129 13.94 -32.12 -46.12
C VAL A 129 14.42 -33.34 -46.91
N ALA A 130 14.61 -34.50 -46.26
CA ALA A 130 14.93 -35.76 -46.93
C ALA A 130 13.78 -36.24 -47.82
N ASP A 131 12.58 -36.40 -47.24
CA ASP A 131 11.37 -36.92 -47.90
C ASP A 131 10.99 -36.13 -49.15
N SER A 132 11.25 -34.84 -49.14
CA SER A 132 10.84 -33.92 -50.20
C SER A 132 11.97 -33.54 -51.15
N HIS A 133 13.19 -34.02 -50.93
CA HIS A 133 14.38 -33.60 -51.68
C HIS A 133 14.63 -32.08 -51.62
N GLY A 134 14.67 -31.53 -50.41
CA GLY A 134 15.05 -30.13 -50.19
C GLY A 134 13.91 -29.12 -50.20
N ARG A 135 12.64 -29.53 -49.99
CA ARG A 135 11.49 -28.62 -50.03
C ARG A 135 11.19 -28.05 -48.64
N TRP A 136 11.27 -26.73 -48.52
CA TRP A 136 11.11 -25.98 -47.28
C TRP A 136 9.69 -25.44 -47.11
N GLN A 137 9.11 -25.70 -45.94
CA GLN A 137 7.79 -25.21 -45.59
C GLN A 137 7.80 -23.72 -45.27
N LEU A 138 6.74 -23.02 -45.67
CA LEU A 138 6.53 -21.60 -45.39
C LEU A 138 6.41 -21.35 -43.88
N GLU A 139 5.69 -22.21 -43.17
CA GLU A 139 5.46 -22.09 -41.73
C GLU A 139 6.75 -22.23 -40.89
N TRP A 140 7.78 -22.92 -41.38
CA TRP A 140 9.08 -22.99 -40.70
C TRP A 140 9.80 -21.65 -40.65
N ARG A 141 9.34 -20.70 -41.47
CA ARG A 141 9.77 -19.31 -41.41
C ARG A 141 9.02 -18.50 -40.33
N LEU A 142 8.13 -19.11 -39.55
CA LEU A 142 7.46 -18.47 -38.42
C LEU A 142 8.24 -18.71 -37.11
N PRO A 143 8.39 -17.70 -36.24
CA PRO A 143 9.05 -17.85 -34.94
C PRO A 143 8.29 -18.79 -33.97
N TRP A 144 7.03 -19.07 -34.29
CA TRP A 144 6.08 -19.87 -33.53
C TRP A 144 6.20 -21.39 -33.79
N VAL A 145 6.86 -21.78 -34.87
CA VAL A 145 6.95 -23.19 -35.29
C VAL A 145 8.28 -23.77 -34.83
N PHE A 146 8.27 -24.78 -33.96
CA PHE A 146 9.46 -25.36 -33.33
C PHE A 146 9.49 -26.89 -33.32
N ALA A 147 8.38 -27.58 -33.60
CA ALA A 147 8.33 -29.03 -33.69
C ALA A 147 7.69 -29.50 -35.01
N CYS A 148 8.18 -30.62 -35.55
CA CYS A 148 7.56 -31.29 -36.69
C CYS A 148 6.45 -32.23 -36.19
N GLN A 149 5.22 -32.02 -36.68
CA GLN A 149 4.10 -32.91 -36.36
C GLN A 149 4.08 -34.19 -37.19
N LYS A 150 4.69 -34.18 -38.39
CA LYS A 150 4.78 -35.36 -39.27
C LYS A 150 5.76 -36.40 -38.72
N HIS A 151 6.97 -35.96 -38.35
CA HIS A 151 8.05 -36.84 -37.91
C HIS A 151 8.24 -36.89 -36.40
N PHE A 152 7.45 -36.12 -35.63
CA PHE A 152 7.51 -36.08 -34.17
C PHE A 152 8.89 -35.70 -33.61
N ARG A 153 9.49 -34.61 -34.09
CA ARG A 153 10.84 -34.16 -33.65
C ARG A 153 10.91 -32.67 -33.41
N LEU A 154 11.89 -32.23 -32.62
CA LEU A 154 12.26 -30.83 -32.54
C LEU A 154 12.88 -30.38 -33.87
N LEU A 155 12.55 -29.18 -34.34
CA LEU A 155 13.13 -28.64 -35.57
C LEU A 155 14.56 -28.14 -35.33
N ALA A 156 15.43 -28.32 -36.31
CA ALA A 156 16.77 -27.73 -36.33
C ALA A 156 16.70 -26.27 -36.80
N ASP A 157 17.59 -25.40 -36.30
CA ASP A 157 17.75 -24.02 -36.78
C ASP A 157 19.20 -23.66 -37.15
N SER A 158 20.16 -24.54 -36.85
CA SER A 158 21.58 -24.42 -37.16
C SER A 158 22.13 -25.68 -37.82
N CYS A 159 23.21 -25.52 -38.59
CA CYS A 159 23.93 -26.64 -39.19
C CYS A 159 24.91 -27.22 -38.18
N PRO A 160 24.96 -28.55 -37.95
CA PRO A 160 25.87 -29.16 -36.98
C PRO A 160 27.34 -29.05 -37.39
N ALA A 161 27.65 -28.97 -38.69
CA ALA A 161 29.03 -28.89 -39.18
C ALA A 161 29.67 -27.51 -39.00
N CYS A 162 28.92 -26.43 -39.27
CA CYS A 162 29.48 -25.06 -39.23
C CYS A 162 28.84 -24.14 -38.17
N GLY A 163 27.82 -24.61 -37.44
CA GLY A 163 27.10 -23.83 -36.42
C GLY A 163 26.26 -22.67 -36.96
N HIS A 164 26.29 -22.39 -38.27
CA HIS A 164 25.53 -21.28 -38.84
C HIS A 164 24.03 -21.57 -38.88
N THR A 165 23.25 -20.53 -38.59
CA THR A 165 21.81 -20.59 -38.64
C THR A 165 21.27 -20.59 -40.07
N GLN A 166 20.24 -21.39 -40.32
CA GLN A 166 19.63 -21.50 -41.64
C GLN A 166 18.67 -20.33 -41.95
N ARG A 167 18.62 -19.94 -43.22
CA ARG A 167 17.69 -18.97 -43.83
C ARG A 167 17.68 -19.19 -45.34
N THR A 168 16.52 -19.11 -45.98
CA THR A 168 16.38 -19.34 -47.43
C THR A 168 17.07 -18.23 -48.24
N SER A 169 16.98 -16.96 -47.80
CA SER A 169 17.48 -15.80 -48.55
C SER A 169 18.91 -15.30 -48.16
N ARG A 170 19.60 -14.73 -49.16
CA ARG A 170 21.04 -14.42 -49.35
C ARG A 170 22.04 -15.59 -49.31
N GLY A 171 21.61 -16.82 -49.04
CA GLY A 171 22.48 -18.01 -48.98
C GLY A 171 22.36 -18.91 -50.21
N TRP A 172 21.30 -19.73 -50.26
CA TRP A 172 21.04 -20.66 -51.36
C TRP A 172 20.73 -19.97 -52.68
N LEU A 173 20.04 -18.83 -52.62
CA LEU A 173 19.50 -18.11 -53.76
C LEU A 173 20.47 -17.07 -54.32
N ARG A 174 21.76 -17.43 -54.38
CA ARG A 174 22.78 -16.59 -55.01
C ARG A 174 22.60 -16.63 -56.52
N GLY A 175 22.61 -15.47 -57.17
CA GLY A 175 22.26 -15.34 -58.59
C GLY A 175 23.18 -16.11 -59.56
N ASP A 176 24.41 -16.40 -59.13
CA ASP A 176 25.47 -17.09 -59.86
C ASP A 176 25.52 -18.61 -59.61
N LEU A 177 24.64 -19.15 -58.77
CA LEU A 177 24.64 -20.56 -58.39
C LEU A 177 23.34 -21.26 -58.77
N VAL A 178 23.43 -22.55 -59.08
CA VAL A 178 22.26 -23.45 -59.08
C VAL A 178 21.85 -23.65 -57.62
N PRO A 179 20.57 -23.40 -57.25
CA PRO A 179 20.12 -23.61 -55.88
C PRO A 179 20.27 -25.07 -55.43
N ALA A 180 20.70 -25.26 -54.18
CA ALA A 180 20.79 -26.57 -53.52
C ALA A 180 20.22 -26.46 -52.09
N PRO A 181 18.88 -26.39 -51.94
CA PRO A 181 18.20 -26.16 -50.65
C PRO A 181 18.35 -27.31 -49.65
N GLU A 182 18.82 -28.48 -50.09
CA GLU A 182 19.18 -29.65 -49.29
C GLU A 182 20.54 -29.51 -48.59
N LEU A 183 21.41 -28.59 -49.05
CA LEU A 183 22.76 -28.40 -48.51
C LEU A 183 22.85 -27.15 -47.62
N CYS A 184 23.82 -27.12 -46.72
CA CYS A 184 24.04 -25.95 -45.86
C CYS A 184 24.40 -24.70 -46.68
N ARG A 185 23.73 -23.60 -46.35
CA ARG A 185 23.92 -22.30 -47.02
C ARG A 185 25.19 -21.55 -46.62
N ALA A 186 25.88 -21.98 -45.56
CA ALA A 186 26.91 -21.18 -44.94
C ALA A 186 28.13 -21.07 -45.86
N THR A 187 28.63 -19.85 -46.01
CA THR A 187 29.88 -19.57 -46.71
C THR A 187 30.83 -18.99 -45.68
N ALA A 188 32.03 -19.56 -45.58
CA ALA A 188 33.10 -19.01 -44.76
C ALA A 188 33.62 -17.70 -45.38
N PRO A 189 34.36 -16.86 -44.62
CA PRO A 189 34.88 -15.59 -45.13
C PRO A 189 35.80 -15.74 -46.36
N ASP A 190 36.42 -16.90 -46.52
CA ASP A 190 37.26 -17.29 -47.66
C ASP A 190 36.46 -17.68 -48.92
N GLY A 191 35.13 -17.68 -48.85
CA GLY A 191 34.25 -18.05 -49.96
C GLY A 191 33.92 -19.54 -50.05
N SER A 192 34.54 -20.40 -49.22
CA SER A 192 34.24 -21.83 -49.19
C SER A 192 32.84 -22.09 -48.61
N ARG A 193 32.07 -23.00 -49.23
CA ARG A 193 30.74 -23.38 -48.77
C ARG A 193 30.83 -24.55 -47.80
N CYS A 194 30.01 -24.53 -46.75
CA CYS A 194 29.93 -25.65 -45.81
C CYS A 194 29.43 -26.93 -46.48
N GLY A 195 28.41 -26.83 -47.36
CA GLY A 195 27.93 -27.98 -48.15
C GLY A 195 27.31 -29.14 -47.36
N HIS A 196 27.25 -29.08 -46.03
CA HIS A 196 26.69 -30.16 -45.21
C HIS A 196 25.24 -30.46 -45.58
N LEU A 197 24.93 -31.74 -45.79
CA LEU A 197 23.59 -32.21 -46.12
C LEU A 197 22.65 -31.98 -44.92
N LEU A 198 21.62 -31.14 -45.09
CA LEU A 198 20.76 -30.74 -43.99
C LEU A 198 19.88 -31.88 -43.47
N SER A 199 19.52 -32.84 -44.33
CA SER A 199 18.82 -34.06 -43.91
C SER A 199 19.64 -34.96 -42.98
N ALA A 200 20.98 -34.82 -42.96
CA ALA A 200 21.85 -35.55 -42.03
C ALA A 200 21.92 -34.89 -40.63
N THR A 201 21.21 -33.77 -40.41
CA THR A 201 21.18 -33.10 -39.10
C THR A 201 20.44 -33.96 -38.09
N SER A 202 21.09 -34.30 -36.97
CA SER A 202 20.42 -34.99 -35.86
C SER A 202 19.60 -34.03 -35.01
N THR A 203 18.33 -34.37 -34.75
CA THR A 203 17.42 -33.62 -33.86
C THR A 203 16.79 -34.52 -32.81
N SER A 204 16.35 -33.98 -31.67
CA SER A 204 15.73 -34.80 -30.63
C SER A 204 14.37 -35.34 -31.09
N ALA A 205 14.18 -36.65 -30.95
CA ALA A 205 12.88 -37.29 -31.14
C ALA A 205 11.94 -36.94 -29.98
N LEU A 206 10.66 -36.78 -30.30
CA LEU A 206 9.60 -36.46 -29.35
C LEU A 206 8.60 -37.62 -29.34
N THR A 207 8.26 -38.13 -28.17
CA THR A 207 7.26 -39.21 -28.05
C THR A 207 5.88 -38.74 -28.49
N LYS A 208 5.03 -39.65 -28.98
CA LYS A 208 3.63 -39.30 -29.26
C LYS A 208 2.97 -38.74 -27.99
N GLY A 209 2.27 -37.61 -28.12
CA GLY A 209 1.66 -36.91 -26.99
C GLY A 209 2.59 -36.00 -26.19
N HIS A 210 3.84 -35.82 -26.61
CA HIS A 210 4.79 -34.89 -25.99
C HIS A 210 4.21 -33.47 -25.88
N PRO A 211 4.44 -32.74 -24.75
CA PRO A 211 3.91 -31.38 -24.57
C PRO A 211 4.24 -30.42 -25.72
N PHE A 212 5.47 -30.46 -26.24
CA PHE A 212 5.88 -29.65 -27.41
C PHE A 212 5.04 -29.93 -28.67
N LEU A 213 4.69 -31.20 -28.92
CA LEU A 213 3.86 -31.55 -30.07
C LEU A 213 2.42 -31.09 -29.87
N LYS A 214 1.88 -31.24 -28.65
CA LYS A 214 0.55 -30.72 -28.29
C LYS A 214 0.48 -29.19 -28.43
N ALA A 215 1.50 -28.49 -27.93
CA ALA A 215 1.62 -27.04 -28.05
C ALA A 215 1.74 -26.58 -29.51
N GLN A 216 2.56 -27.27 -30.31
CA GLN A 216 2.68 -26.99 -31.74
C GLN A 216 1.36 -27.22 -32.48
N ALA A 217 0.62 -28.30 -32.18
CA ALA A 217 -0.70 -28.59 -32.76
C ALA A 217 -1.74 -27.52 -32.39
N ALA A 218 -1.81 -27.15 -31.12
CA ALA A 218 -2.70 -26.08 -30.68
C ALA A 218 -2.40 -24.75 -31.40
N LEU A 219 -1.12 -24.42 -31.56
CA LEU A 219 -0.71 -23.19 -32.23
C LEU A 219 -0.98 -23.21 -33.74
N SER A 220 -0.77 -24.35 -34.41
CA SER A 220 -1.11 -24.51 -35.83
C SER A 220 -2.62 -24.30 -36.08
N ASN A 221 -3.48 -24.78 -35.18
CA ASN A 221 -4.92 -24.53 -35.25
C ASN A 221 -5.22 -23.02 -35.06
N ILE A 222 -4.66 -22.39 -34.03
CA ILE A 222 -4.83 -20.94 -33.77
C ILE A 222 -4.36 -20.08 -34.95
N LEU A 223 -3.28 -20.47 -35.63
CA LEU A 223 -2.74 -19.77 -36.80
C LEU A 223 -3.63 -19.90 -38.04
N SER A 224 -4.78 -20.58 -37.96
CA SER A 224 -5.75 -20.69 -39.05
C SER A 224 -6.98 -19.79 -38.85
N ASP A 225 -7.25 -19.34 -37.63
CA ASP A 225 -8.44 -18.53 -37.28
C ASP A 225 -8.08 -17.05 -37.09
N ALA A 226 -8.92 -16.12 -37.56
CA ALA A 226 -8.68 -14.68 -37.39
C ALA A 226 -8.82 -14.21 -35.92
N THR A 227 -9.61 -14.92 -35.12
CA THR A 227 -9.93 -14.59 -33.74
C THR A 227 -9.73 -15.79 -32.82
N VAL A 228 -9.18 -15.55 -31.64
CA VAL A 228 -8.98 -16.54 -30.59
C VAL A 228 -9.94 -16.27 -29.44
N ALA A 229 -10.78 -17.25 -29.14
CA ALA A 229 -11.72 -17.24 -28.01
C ALA A 229 -11.51 -18.43 -27.05
N ALA A 230 -10.35 -19.10 -27.13
CA ALA A 230 -10.00 -20.25 -26.29
C ALA A 230 -9.30 -19.82 -25.00
N GLY A 231 -9.45 -20.64 -23.95
CA GLY A 231 -8.81 -20.40 -22.65
C GLY A 231 -9.21 -19.07 -22.03
N LEU A 232 -8.20 -18.28 -21.64
CA LEU A 232 -8.40 -16.95 -21.04
C LEU A 232 -9.10 -15.97 -21.99
N TYR A 233 -9.03 -16.21 -23.30
CA TYR A 233 -9.67 -15.35 -24.30
C TYR A 233 -11.16 -15.65 -24.48
N GLY A 234 -11.72 -16.64 -23.77
CA GLY A 234 -13.17 -16.89 -23.79
C GLY A 234 -13.98 -15.71 -23.23
N THR A 235 -13.45 -15.00 -22.24
CA THR A 235 -14.11 -13.81 -21.66
C THR A 235 -13.87 -12.53 -22.45
N MET A 236 -12.73 -12.44 -23.14
CA MET A 236 -12.35 -11.28 -23.97
C MET A 236 -11.62 -11.79 -25.22
N PRO A 237 -12.38 -12.15 -26.27
CA PRO A 237 -11.79 -12.62 -27.53
C PRO A 237 -10.77 -11.63 -28.08
N ALA A 238 -9.71 -12.16 -28.68
CA ALA A 238 -8.64 -11.35 -29.27
C ALA A 238 -8.43 -11.72 -30.73
N SER A 239 -7.92 -10.78 -31.53
CA SER A 239 -7.35 -11.14 -32.82
C SER A 239 -6.14 -12.06 -32.63
N THR A 240 -5.88 -12.94 -33.59
CA THR A 240 -4.71 -13.82 -33.57
C THR A 240 -3.41 -13.03 -33.47
N LYS A 241 -3.33 -11.87 -34.12
CA LYS A 241 -2.20 -10.93 -33.99
C LYS A 241 -1.98 -10.47 -32.53
N GLN A 242 -3.04 -10.18 -31.79
CA GLN A 242 -2.94 -9.79 -30.37
C GLN A 242 -2.59 -10.98 -29.48
N PHE A 243 -3.22 -12.15 -29.70
CA PHE A 243 -2.88 -13.39 -29.01
C PHE A 243 -1.39 -13.72 -29.15
N LEU A 244 -0.85 -13.64 -30.37
CA LEU A 244 0.56 -13.89 -30.63
C LEU A 244 1.45 -12.85 -29.94
N ALA A 245 1.06 -11.58 -29.90
CA ALA A 245 1.82 -10.56 -29.16
C ALA A 245 1.91 -10.90 -27.66
N ASP A 246 0.81 -11.35 -27.05
CA ASP A 246 0.75 -11.79 -25.66
C ASP A 246 1.56 -13.09 -25.44
N LEU A 247 1.46 -14.05 -26.36
CA LEU A 247 2.22 -15.30 -26.35
C LEU A 247 3.73 -15.03 -26.40
N ARG A 248 4.20 -14.16 -27.29
CA ARG A 248 5.62 -13.75 -27.35
C ARG A 248 6.06 -13.13 -26.03
N LEU A 249 5.25 -12.23 -25.46
CA LEU A 249 5.61 -11.55 -24.22
C LEU A 249 5.84 -12.59 -23.11
N LEU A 250 4.88 -13.49 -22.90
CA LEU A 250 4.99 -14.53 -21.89
C LEU A 250 6.11 -15.53 -22.20
N ALA A 251 6.20 -16.02 -23.43
CA ALA A 251 7.23 -16.98 -23.83
C ALA A 251 8.64 -16.43 -23.60
N MET A 252 8.87 -15.15 -23.90
CA MET A 252 10.16 -14.50 -23.63
C MET A 252 10.44 -14.34 -22.13
N ARG A 253 9.42 -14.16 -21.30
CA ARG A 253 9.58 -14.06 -19.84
C ARG A 253 9.85 -15.42 -19.21
N PHE A 254 9.16 -16.47 -19.65
CA PHE A 254 9.50 -17.84 -19.28
C PHE A 254 10.93 -18.18 -19.69
N ALA A 255 11.31 -17.90 -20.94
CA ALA A 255 12.67 -18.11 -21.41
C ALA A 255 13.73 -17.30 -20.64
N GLU A 256 13.39 -16.13 -20.09
CA GLU A 256 14.30 -15.31 -19.26
C GLU A 256 14.45 -15.80 -17.83
N ALA A 257 13.38 -16.37 -17.26
CA ALA A 257 13.43 -16.90 -15.90
C ALA A 257 14.12 -18.26 -15.82
N ILE A 258 14.28 -18.94 -16.95
CA ILE A 258 15.02 -20.18 -17.01
C ILE A 258 16.51 -19.84 -17.13
N ASP A 259 17.31 -20.24 -16.14
CA ASP A 259 18.78 -20.23 -16.28
C ASP A 259 19.17 -21.39 -17.21
N PRO A 260 19.78 -21.14 -18.38
CA PRO A 260 20.28 -22.21 -19.26
C PRO A 260 21.33 -23.12 -18.61
N ARG A 261 21.88 -22.72 -17.44
CA ARG A 261 22.82 -23.53 -16.65
C ARG A 261 22.13 -24.51 -15.71
N GLU A 262 20.86 -24.28 -15.40
CA GLU A 262 20.07 -25.17 -14.54
C GLU A 262 19.35 -26.20 -15.40
N ARG A 263 19.58 -27.48 -15.11
CA ARG A 263 18.93 -28.60 -15.82
C ARG A 263 17.55 -28.93 -15.27
N THR A 264 17.22 -28.46 -14.06
CA THR A 264 15.99 -28.80 -13.33
C THR A 264 14.72 -28.53 -14.14
N VAL A 265 14.67 -27.41 -14.87
CA VAL A 265 13.51 -27.07 -15.71
C VAL A 265 13.35 -28.08 -16.83
N ILE A 266 14.40 -28.37 -17.60
CA ILE A 266 14.30 -29.31 -18.73
C ILE A 266 14.10 -30.74 -18.24
N THR A 267 14.72 -31.17 -17.13
CA THR A 267 14.53 -32.52 -16.58
C THR A 267 13.17 -32.72 -15.94
N SER A 268 12.60 -31.68 -15.30
CA SER A 268 11.24 -31.72 -14.76
C SER A 268 10.15 -31.72 -15.84
N LEU A 269 10.37 -31.01 -16.94
CA LEU A 269 9.46 -30.98 -18.07
C LEU A 269 9.63 -32.24 -18.94
N HIS A 270 10.87 -32.76 -19.04
CA HIS A 270 11.28 -33.80 -19.98
C HIS A 270 12.44 -34.67 -19.42
N PRO A 271 12.17 -35.80 -18.75
CA PRO A 271 13.21 -36.65 -18.18
C PRO A 271 14.04 -37.49 -19.20
N GLY A 272 14.00 -37.19 -20.50
CA GLY A 272 14.74 -37.89 -21.56
C GLY A 272 16.11 -37.27 -21.89
N SER A 273 17.13 -38.10 -22.10
CA SER A 273 18.55 -37.72 -22.22
C SER A 273 18.90 -36.78 -23.38
N ASP A 274 18.22 -36.90 -24.53
CA ASP A 274 18.61 -36.18 -25.76
C ASP A 274 18.28 -34.68 -25.73
N LEU A 275 17.18 -34.30 -25.06
CA LEU A 275 16.83 -32.88 -24.88
C LEU A 275 17.77 -32.20 -23.88
N VAL A 276 18.25 -32.94 -22.87
CA VAL A 276 19.26 -32.46 -21.92
C VAL A 276 20.58 -32.18 -22.64
N ALA A 277 20.99 -33.04 -23.58
CA ALA A 277 22.19 -32.80 -24.39
C ALA A 277 22.07 -31.52 -25.24
N VAL A 278 20.91 -31.29 -25.88
CA VAL A 278 20.66 -30.04 -26.63
C VAL A 278 20.62 -28.82 -25.69
N TRP A 279 20.05 -28.97 -24.50
CA TRP A 279 20.03 -27.93 -23.46
C TRP A 279 21.44 -27.51 -23.03
N ASP A 280 22.35 -28.48 -22.90
CA ASP A 280 23.74 -28.25 -22.54
C ASP A 280 24.61 -27.70 -23.68
N SER A 281 24.08 -27.59 -24.90
CA SER A 281 24.82 -27.06 -26.04
C SER A 281 25.32 -25.64 -25.80
N VAL A 282 26.49 -25.33 -26.38
CA VAL A 282 27.12 -24.01 -26.28
C VAL A 282 26.18 -22.89 -26.76
N GLU A 283 25.38 -23.18 -27.78
CA GLU A 283 24.40 -22.24 -28.33
C GLU A 283 23.32 -21.88 -27.31
N VAL A 284 22.71 -22.87 -26.66
CA VAL A 284 21.69 -22.66 -25.62
C VAL A 284 22.30 -21.98 -24.39
N ARG A 285 23.47 -22.42 -23.93
CA ARG A 285 24.16 -21.84 -22.76
C ARG A 285 24.62 -20.39 -22.95
N ARG A 286 24.98 -20.01 -24.17
CA ARG A 286 25.37 -18.62 -24.51
C ARG A 286 24.18 -17.72 -24.81
N TRP A 287 23.00 -18.30 -25.03
CA TRP A 287 21.80 -17.52 -25.28
C TRP A 287 21.38 -16.81 -23.99
N ARG A 288 21.14 -15.50 -24.09
CA ARG A 288 20.59 -14.69 -23.00
C ARG A 288 19.26 -14.12 -23.46
N ALA A 289 18.20 -14.43 -22.73
CA ALA A 289 16.89 -13.86 -22.99
C ALA A 289 16.90 -12.35 -22.71
N SER A 290 16.30 -11.58 -23.62
CA SER A 290 15.81 -10.26 -23.29
C SER A 290 14.58 -9.93 -24.15
N PRO A 291 13.52 -9.34 -23.58
CA PRO A 291 12.42 -8.78 -24.37
C PRO A 291 12.89 -7.70 -25.37
N LYS A 292 14.06 -7.09 -25.12
CA LYS A 292 14.69 -6.08 -25.97
C LYS A 292 15.65 -6.67 -27.00
N THR A 293 16.06 -7.94 -26.88
CA THR A 293 16.95 -8.55 -27.87
C THR A 293 16.22 -8.80 -29.18
N ARG A 294 16.83 -8.33 -30.28
CA ARG A 294 16.45 -8.70 -31.65
C ARG A 294 17.02 -10.06 -32.09
N ARG A 295 17.72 -10.76 -31.18
CA ARG A 295 18.26 -12.10 -31.43
C ARG A 295 17.11 -13.10 -31.47
N THR A 296 17.13 -13.90 -32.51
CA THR A 296 16.26 -15.05 -32.70
C THR A 296 16.56 -16.15 -31.70
N VAL A 297 15.52 -16.86 -31.28
CA VAL A 297 15.57 -17.82 -30.17
C VAL A 297 15.79 -19.24 -30.71
N PRO A 298 16.77 -20.00 -30.16
CA PRO A 298 16.98 -21.40 -30.51
C PRO A 298 15.69 -22.22 -30.41
N ALA A 299 15.55 -23.25 -31.24
CA ALA A 299 14.32 -24.05 -31.31
C ALA A 299 13.87 -24.58 -29.94
N LEU A 300 14.80 -25.11 -29.13
CA LEU A 300 14.49 -25.64 -27.80
C LEU A 300 14.01 -24.57 -26.82
N ILE A 301 14.65 -23.40 -26.79
CA ILE A 301 14.23 -22.29 -25.92
C ILE A 301 12.87 -21.74 -26.35
N ALA A 302 12.61 -21.67 -27.67
CA ALA A 302 11.31 -21.29 -28.18
C ALA A 302 10.24 -22.32 -27.80
N ALA A 303 10.55 -23.62 -27.91
CA ALA A 303 9.65 -24.71 -27.54
C ALA A 303 9.26 -24.63 -26.05
N VAL A 304 10.24 -24.48 -25.15
CA VAL A 304 9.97 -24.35 -23.71
C VAL A 304 9.16 -23.10 -23.41
N GLY A 305 9.60 -21.93 -23.89
CA GLY A 305 8.91 -20.66 -23.63
C GLY A 305 7.48 -20.63 -24.18
N ILE A 306 7.28 -21.06 -25.43
CA ILE A 306 5.96 -21.08 -26.07
C ILE A 306 5.04 -22.10 -25.39
N THR A 307 5.54 -23.30 -25.06
CA THR A 307 4.73 -24.32 -24.37
C THR A 307 4.26 -23.83 -23.01
N SER A 308 5.15 -23.29 -22.18
CA SER A 308 4.80 -22.74 -20.86
C SER A 308 3.85 -21.54 -20.97
N ALA A 309 4.03 -20.67 -21.97
CA ALA A 309 3.14 -19.55 -22.20
C ALA A 309 1.75 -20.00 -22.66
N LEU A 310 1.65 -20.98 -23.57
CA LEU A 310 0.37 -21.55 -24.00
C LEU A 310 -0.38 -22.23 -22.86
N GLU A 311 0.31 -22.93 -21.97
CA GLU A 311 -0.31 -23.51 -20.77
C GLU A 311 -0.97 -22.46 -19.88
N VAL A 312 -0.41 -21.25 -19.78
CA VAL A 312 -1.03 -20.13 -19.06
C VAL A 312 -2.19 -19.54 -19.86
N LEU A 313 -1.99 -19.25 -21.15
CA LEU A 313 -2.99 -18.60 -22.00
C LEU A 313 -4.25 -19.46 -22.23
N LEU A 314 -4.10 -20.78 -22.25
CA LEU A 314 -5.18 -21.73 -22.50
C LEU A 314 -5.86 -22.24 -21.21
N CYS A 315 -5.49 -21.71 -20.04
CA CYS A 315 -6.21 -21.97 -18.79
C CYS A 315 -7.67 -21.50 -18.86
N ARG A 316 -8.55 -22.16 -18.09
CA ARG A 316 -10.00 -21.84 -18.07
C ARG A 316 -10.34 -20.64 -17.21
N SER A 317 -9.45 -20.25 -16.31
CA SER A 317 -9.68 -19.16 -15.37
C SER A 317 -8.40 -18.36 -15.10
N VAL A 318 -8.59 -17.10 -14.68
CA VAL A 318 -7.50 -16.21 -14.26
C VAL A 318 -6.76 -16.78 -13.04
N ASP A 319 -7.45 -17.47 -12.13
CA ASP A 319 -6.85 -18.08 -10.93
C ASP A 319 -5.93 -19.27 -11.26
N GLU A 320 -6.34 -20.15 -12.18
CA GLU A 320 -5.49 -21.24 -12.67
C GLU A 320 -4.25 -20.70 -13.37
N ALA A 321 -4.44 -19.75 -14.29
CA ALA A 321 -3.35 -19.09 -15.01
C ALA A 321 -2.38 -18.38 -14.05
N ALA A 322 -2.91 -17.70 -13.03
CA ALA A 322 -2.12 -17.01 -12.02
C ALA A 322 -1.26 -17.98 -11.22
N THR A 323 -1.82 -19.13 -10.83
CA THR A 323 -1.11 -20.19 -10.12
C THR A 323 0.05 -20.72 -10.96
N ARG A 324 -0.18 -21.01 -12.24
CA ARG A 324 0.87 -21.44 -13.18
C ARG A 324 1.95 -20.38 -13.42
N MET A 325 1.62 -19.11 -13.26
CA MET A 325 2.57 -18.02 -13.41
C MET A 325 3.40 -17.72 -12.14
N GLN A 326 3.01 -18.21 -10.97
CA GLN A 326 3.73 -17.94 -9.71
C GLN A 326 5.21 -18.36 -9.73
N PRO A 327 5.61 -19.54 -10.25
CA PRO A 327 7.02 -19.93 -10.29
C PRO A 327 7.88 -18.92 -11.05
N LEU A 328 7.41 -18.47 -12.22
CA LEU A 328 8.06 -17.43 -13.02
C LEU A 328 8.27 -16.14 -12.20
N LEU A 329 7.25 -15.70 -11.48
CA LEU A 329 7.31 -14.48 -10.67
C LEU A 329 8.25 -14.64 -9.46
N ALA A 330 8.28 -15.82 -8.85
CA ALA A 330 9.17 -16.15 -7.74
C ALA A 330 10.65 -16.07 -8.17
N THR A 331 11.02 -16.72 -9.29
CA THR A 331 12.39 -16.67 -9.82
C THR A 331 12.81 -15.23 -10.15
N ARG A 332 11.91 -14.43 -10.74
CA ARG A 332 12.20 -13.02 -11.01
C ARG A 332 12.45 -12.19 -9.75
N ARG A 333 11.71 -12.43 -8.66
CA ARG A 333 11.95 -11.78 -7.37
C ARG A 333 13.31 -12.17 -6.79
N GLN A 334 13.67 -13.44 -6.85
CA GLN A 334 14.97 -13.95 -6.37
C GLN A 334 16.12 -13.31 -7.15
N ALA A 335 15.96 -13.09 -8.45
CA ALA A 335 16.91 -12.37 -9.30
C ALA A 335 16.92 -10.84 -9.07
N GLY A 336 16.21 -10.32 -8.07
CA GLY A 336 16.17 -8.89 -7.73
C GLY A 336 15.38 -8.01 -8.71
N ASN A 337 14.62 -8.61 -9.63
CA ASN A 337 13.81 -7.84 -10.59
C ASN A 337 12.54 -7.29 -9.94
N SER A 338 12.24 -6.00 -10.17
CA SER A 338 10.95 -5.44 -9.78
C SER A 338 9.83 -6.12 -10.56
N VAL A 339 8.90 -6.73 -9.83
CA VAL A 339 7.73 -7.42 -10.42
C VAL A 339 6.54 -6.47 -10.54
N TYR A 340 6.57 -5.34 -9.82
CA TYR A 340 5.51 -4.33 -9.79
C TYR A 340 5.68 -3.21 -10.83
N ASN A 341 6.92 -2.87 -11.19
CA ASN A 341 7.20 -1.79 -12.15
C ASN A 341 7.49 -2.36 -13.53
N GLY A 342 6.73 -1.95 -14.56
CA GLY A 342 7.21 -1.89 -15.96
C GLY A 342 7.53 -3.21 -16.66
N ALA A 343 7.86 -4.26 -15.90
CA ALA A 343 8.51 -5.47 -16.34
C ALA A 343 7.51 -6.41 -16.99
N LEU A 344 6.25 -6.36 -16.60
CA LEU A 344 5.18 -7.06 -17.31
C LEU A 344 4.38 -6.08 -18.17
N THR A 345 4.35 -4.79 -17.85
CA THR A 345 3.53 -3.77 -18.54
C THR A 345 4.17 -3.28 -19.85
N THR A 346 4.30 -4.13 -20.85
CA THR A 346 4.46 -3.67 -22.23
C THR A 346 3.14 -3.09 -22.73
N ARG A 347 3.19 -2.01 -23.53
CA ARG A 347 1.98 -1.43 -24.16
C ARG A 347 1.37 -2.45 -25.14
N ASN A 348 0.04 -2.36 -25.34
CA ASN A 348 -0.72 -3.12 -26.33
C ASN A 348 -0.84 -4.64 -26.08
N ARG A 349 -1.31 -5.02 -24.88
CA ARG A 349 -1.63 -6.40 -24.48
C ARG A 349 -3.11 -6.56 -24.18
N ASN A 350 -3.65 -7.77 -24.31
CA ASN A 350 -5.02 -8.02 -23.88
C ASN A 350 -5.13 -7.83 -22.35
N PRO A 351 -6.16 -7.12 -21.84
CA PRO A 351 -6.32 -6.89 -20.39
C PRO A 351 -6.39 -8.17 -19.55
N VAL A 352 -6.71 -9.32 -20.14
CA VAL A 352 -6.69 -10.61 -19.42
C VAL A 352 -5.27 -10.98 -18.94
N ILE A 353 -4.23 -10.55 -19.64
CA ILE A 353 -2.84 -10.77 -19.24
C ILE A 353 -2.46 -9.90 -18.03
N ASP A 354 -3.01 -8.68 -17.96
CA ASP A 354 -2.91 -7.83 -16.77
C ASP A 354 -3.59 -8.50 -15.58
N ALA A 355 -4.80 -9.03 -15.78
CA ALA A 355 -5.59 -9.72 -14.76
C ALA A 355 -4.82 -10.90 -14.15
N VAL A 356 -4.26 -11.79 -14.98
CA VAL A 356 -3.44 -12.92 -14.52
C VAL A 356 -2.22 -12.46 -13.73
N THR A 357 -1.56 -11.39 -14.19
CA THR A 357 -0.40 -10.80 -13.50
C THR A 357 -0.74 -10.28 -12.13
N VAL A 358 -1.79 -9.46 -12.03
CA VAL A 358 -2.23 -8.89 -10.77
C VAL A 358 -2.67 -10.01 -9.82
N ARG A 359 -3.44 -10.99 -10.33
CA ARG A 359 -3.93 -12.12 -9.53
C ARG A 359 -2.78 -12.95 -8.96
N ALA A 360 -1.75 -13.25 -9.76
CA ALA A 360 -0.58 -14.01 -9.32
C ALA A 360 0.28 -13.27 -8.27
N LEU A 361 0.17 -11.94 -8.23
CA LEU A 361 0.93 -11.09 -7.31
C LEU A 361 0.13 -10.63 -6.09
N ARG A 362 -1.19 -10.86 -6.06
CA ARG A 362 -2.11 -10.33 -5.05
C ARG A 362 -1.59 -10.49 -3.63
N ASP A 363 -1.19 -11.70 -3.24
CA ASP A 363 -0.84 -12.00 -1.85
C ASP A 363 0.51 -11.39 -1.42
N SER A 364 1.32 -10.98 -2.39
CA SER A 364 2.56 -10.24 -2.14
C SER A 364 2.39 -8.72 -2.13
N MET A 365 1.25 -8.21 -2.60
CA MET A 365 0.94 -6.79 -2.63
C MET A 365 0.53 -6.28 -1.25
N GLY A 366 0.84 -5.00 -0.97
CA GLY A 366 0.23 -4.31 0.15
C GLY A 366 -1.26 -4.02 -0.10
N PRO A 367 -2.06 -3.78 0.96
CA PRO A 367 -3.49 -3.43 0.84
C PRO A 367 -3.80 -2.33 -0.19
N LEU A 368 -2.98 -1.28 -0.21
CA LEU A 368 -3.15 -0.16 -1.13
C LEU A 368 -2.97 -0.57 -2.60
N ASP A 369 -1.96 -1.41 -2.89
CA ASP A 369 -1.72 -1.90 -4.25
C ASP A 369 -2.80 -2.89 -4.69
N GLN A 370 -3.30 -3.72 -3.78
CA GLN A 370 -4.41 -4.61 -4.08
C GLN A 370 -5.67 -3.83 -4.51
N LEU A 371 -5.98 -2.70 -3.86
CA LEU A 371 -7.08 -1.82 -4.28
C LEU A 371 -6.78 -1.11 -5.61
N ARG A 372 -5.56 -0.58 -5.75
CA ARG A 372 -5.08 0.08 -6.97
C ARG A 372 -5.26 -0.80 -8.20
N TYR A 373 -4.95 -2.08 -8.09
CA TYR A 373 -5.05 -3.03 -9.20
C TYR A 373 -6.35 -3.85 -9.18
N ARG A 374 -7.29 -3.55 -8.27
CA ARG A 374 -8.56 -4.28 -8.12
C ARG A 374 -8.34 -5.80 -8.01
N ALA A 375 -7.35 -6.20 -7.22
CA ALA A 375 -6.81 -7.56 -7.19
C ALA A 375 -7.80 -8.64 -6.71
N TRP A 376 -8.90 -8.22 -6.09
CA TRP A 376 -9.97 -9.10 -5.58
C TRP A 376 -11.12 -9.30 -6.58
N GLU A 377 -11.19 -8.51 -7.66
CA GLU A 377 -12.18 -8.71 -8.71
C GLU A 377 -11.87 -9.94 -9.57
N PRO A 378 -12.88 -10.55 -10.22
CA PRO A 378 -12.68 -11.66 -11.17
C PRO A 378 -11.72 -11.31 -12.31
N LEU A 379 -11.74 -10.06 -12.79
CA LEU A 379 -10.86 -9.55 -13.84
C LEU A 379 -10.10 -8.31 -13.33
N PRO A 380 -9.02 -8.49 -12.55
CA PRO A 380 -8.22 -7.37 -12.06
C PRO A 380 -7.72 -6.49 -13.20
N ARG A 381 -7.63 -5.18 -12.96
CA ARG A 381 -7.28 -4.21 -14.00
C ARG A 381 -6.12 -3.34 -13.57
N TRP A 382 -5.33 -2.94 -14.55
CA TRP A 382 -4.25 -2.01 -14.28
C TRP A 382 -4.81 -0.62 -13.95
N SER A 383 -4.19 0.06 -12.99
CA SER A 383 -4.68 1.34 -12.50
C SER A 383 -4.62 2.45 -13.55
N ARG A 384 -5.54 3.42 -13.44
CA ARG A 384 -5.66 4.60 -14.30
C ARG A 384 -5.18 5.86 -13.56
N LYS A 385 -5.04 6.96 -14.28
CA LYS A 385 -4.75 8.27 -13.67
C LYS A 385 -5.93 8.71 -12.79
N LEU A 386 -5.65 9.57 -11.81
CA LEU A 386 -6.68 10.19 -10.98
C LEU A 386 -7.67 10.99 -11.81
N ASP A 387 -8.94 10.65 -11.66
CA ASP A 387 -10.05 11.40 -12.25
C ASP A 387 -10.49 12.49 -11.26
N ALA A 388 -10.76 13.68 -11.79
CA ALA A 388 -11.33 14.78 -11.04
C ALA A 388 -12.75 14.48 -10.53
N SER A 389 -13.52 13.63 -11.24
CA SER A 389 -14.86 13.21 -10.82
C SER A 389 -14.85 12.49 -9.46
N ALA A 390 -13.90 11.57 -9.25
CA ALA A 390 -13.73 10.82 -8.01
C ALA A 390 -13.45 11.75 -6.81
N LEU A 391 -12.71 12.83 -7.03
CA LEU A 391 -12.45 13.83 -5.98
C LEU A 391 -13.68 14.65 -5.61
N ARG A 392 -14.65 14.82 -6.52
CA ARG A 392 -15.94 15.45 -6.18
C ARG A 392 -16.80 14.51 -5.35
N SER A 393 -16.83 13.23 -5.70
CA SER A 393 -17.70 12.24 -5.05
C SER A 393 -17.19 11.69 -3.71
N ILE A 394 -15.88 11.72 -3.44
CA ILE A 394 -15.30 11.08 -2.25
C ILE A 394 -15.03 12.10 -1.13
N PRO A 395 -15.66 12.01 0.06
CA PRO A 395 -15.45 12.95 1.17
C PRO A 395 -14.06 12.82 1.83
N THR A 396 -13.68 13.76 2.69
CA THR A 396 -12.37 13.69 3.39
C THR A 396 -12.39 12.62 4.45
N CYS A 397 -13.45 12.56 5.24
CA CYS A 397 -13.77 11.44 6.11
C CYS A 397 -14.87 10.63 5.43
N LEU A 398 -14.64 9.32 5.23
CA LEU A 398 -15.66 8.42 4.69
C LEU A 398 -16.97 8.51 5.50
N TRP A 399 -18.11 8.30 4.85
CA TRP A 399 -19.45 8.30 5.48
C TRP A 399 -19.51 7.42 6.74
N SER A 400 -20.26 7.87 7.75
CA SER A 400 -20.26 7.28 9.08
C SER A 400 -20.79 5.84 9.10
N ASP A 401 -21.86 5.58 8.38
CA ASP A 401 -22.46 4.26 8.14
C ASP A 401 -21.45 3.28 7.51
N TRP A 402 -20.81 3.68 6.41
CA TRP A 402 -19.78 2.90 5.74
C TRP A 402 -18.57 2.65 6.65
N ALA A 403 -18.10 3.68 7.36
CA ALA A 403 -17.00 3.54 8.30
C ALA A 403 -17.34 2.62 9.49
N ILE A 404 -18.60 2.58 9.93
CA ILE A 404 -19.06 1.63 10.94
C ILE A 404 -18.93 0.20 10.42
N ARG A 405 -19.43 -0.09 9.21
CA ARG A 405 -19.37 -1.44 8.60
C ARG A 405 -17.93 -1.89 8.33
N LEU A 406 -17.06 -1.01 7.84
CA LEU A 406 -15.71 -1.37 7.38
C LEU A 406 -14.64 -1.46 8.48
N LEU A 407 -14.89 -0.94 9.69
CA LEU A 407 -13.90 -0.91 10.76
C LEU A 407 -14.27 -1.88 11.90
N PRO A 408 -13.30 -2.63 12.44
CA PRO A 408 -13.55 -3.48 13.60
C PRO A 408 -13.94 -2.65 14.84
N PRO A 409 -14.66 -3.26 15.79
CA PRO A 409 -15.00 -2.64 17.07
C PRO A 409 -13.78 -2.64 18.00
N ASP A 410 -12.68 -1.98 17.67
CA ASP A 410 -11.47 -1.90 18.54
C ASP A 410 -11.55 -0.71 19.53
N ARG A 411 -11.10 -0.90 20.77
CA ARG A 411 -10.94 0.16 21.79
C ARG A 411 -9.90 1.21 21.39
N ARG A 412 -9.00 0.91 20.45
CA ARG A 412 -7.96 1.84 19.95
C ARG A 412 -8.46 2.81 18.87
N THR A 413 -9.73 2.77 18.46
CA THR A 413 -10.31 3.68 17.45
C THR A 413 -10.67 5.07 17.99
N GLY A 414 -9.97 5.55 19.03
CA GLY A 414 -10.31 6.79 19.75
C GLY A 414 -10.25 8.10 18.93
N ARG A 415 -9.82 8.07 17.66
CA ARG A 415 -9.81 9.24 16.77
C ARG A 415 -10.64 8.98 15.51
N ARG A 416 -11.93 9.31 15.57
CA ARG A 416 -12.92 9.01 14.52
C ARG A 416 -12.56 9.62 13.16
N GLY A 417 -12.10 10.86 13.15
CA GLY A 417 -11.73 11.57 11.93
C GLY A 417 -10.57 10.89 11.18
N ALA A 418 -9.52 10.45 11.90
CA ALA A 418 -8.38 9.80 11.27
C ALA A 418 -8.75 8.46 10.62
N THR A 419 -9.49 7.57 11.29
CA THR A 419 -9.84 6.28 10.68
C THR A 419 -10.77 6.43 9.47
N ARG A 420 -11.73 7.37 9.53
CA ARG A 420 -12.62 7.68 8.39
C ARG A 420 -11.83 8.29 7.22
N ALA A 421 -10.85 9.15 7.51
CA ALA A 421 -9.98 9.72 6.49
C ALA A 421 -9.08 8.66 5.83
N GLY A 422 -8.53 7.72 6.62
CA GLY A 422 -7.78 6.59 6.09
C GLY A 422 -8.63 5.71 5.13
N LEU A 423 -9.90 5.47 5.46
CA LEU A 423 -10.81 4.74 4.57
C LEU A 423 -11.12 5.51 3.27
N ALA A 424 -11.31 6.83 3.34
CA ALA A 424 -11.50 7.65 2.14
C ALA A 424 -10.27 7.61 1.22
N MET A 425 -9.05 7.55 1.77
CA MET A 425 -7.84 7.33 0.98
C MET A 425 -7.82 5.95 0.31
N LEU A 426 -8.26 4.90 1.02
CA LEU A 426 -8.34 3.56 0.44
C LEU A 426 -9.38 3.51 -0.68
N LEU A 427 -10.55 4.14 -0.50
CA LEU A 427 -11.56 4.29 -1.55
C LEU A 427 -11.00 5.00 -2.78
N LEU A 428 -10.29 6.12 -2.59
CA LEU A 428 -9.68 6.87 -3.69
C LEU A 428 -8.59 6.07 -4.42
N ALA A 429 -7.92 5.15 -3.72
CA ALA A 429 -6.88 4.30 -4.31
C ALA A 429 -7.44 3.24 -5.26
N VAL A 430 -8.74 2.89 -5.16
CA VAL A 430 -9.36 1.85 -6.01
C VAL A 430 -9.21 2.23 -7.48
N GLY A 431 -8.52 1.37 -8.24
CA GLY A 431 -8.26 1.60 -9.66
C GLY A 431 -7.34 2.79 -9.98
N ASN A 432 -6.68 3.40 -8.98
CA ASN A 432 -5.96 4.67 -9.15
C ASN A 432 -4.44 4.62 -8.92
N ARG A 433 -3.67 5.21 -9.84
CA ARG A 433 -2.20 5.30 -9.77
C ARG A 433 -1.70 6.37 -8.78
N ALA A 434 -2.56 7.22 -8.23
CA ALA A 434 -2.16 8.33 -7.37
C ALA A 434 -1.27 7.86 -6.21
N SER A 435 -0.24 8.65 -5.93
CA SER A 435 0.66 8.36 -4.81
C SER A 435 -0.01 8.66 -3.47
N GLU A 436 0.47 8.06 -2.39
CA GLU A 436 -0.06 8.32 -1.05
C GLU A 436 -0.03 9.81 -0.67
N PRO A 437 1.07 10.57 -0.89
CA PRO A 437 1.10 12.01 -0.62
C PRO A 437 0.12 12.80 -1.48
N GLU A 438 -0.07 12.40 -2.74
CA GLU A 438 -1.01 13.03 -3.67
C GLU A 438 -2.46 12.83 -3.22
N MET A 439 -2.84 11.61 -2.83
CA MET A 439 -4.16 11.32 -2.27
C MET A 439 -4.41 12.10 -0.97
N ALA A 440 -3.42 12.11 -0.06
CA ALA A 440 -3.52 12.85 1.20
C ALA A 440 -3.67 14.36 0.98
N LYS A 441 -3.00 14.92 -0.04
CA LYS A 441 -3.16 16.33 -0.44
C LYS A 441 -4.55 16.59 -1.02
N ASN A 442 -5.00 15.77 -1.98
CA ASN A 442 -6.26 15.98 -2.70
C ASN A 442 -7.50 15.83 -1.79
N LEU A 443 -7.44 14.98 -0.77
CA LEU A 443 -8.49 14.83 0.24
C LEU A 443 -8.33 15.77 1.45
N ALA A 444 -7.38 16.71 1.43
CA ALA A 444 -7.07 17.63 2.54
C ALA A 444 -6.63 16.94 3.86
N ILE A 445 -6.19 15.68 3.79
CA ILE A 445 -5.77 14.85 4.92
C ILE A 445 -4.34 15.19 5.39
N ALA A 446 -3.51 15.75 4.52
CA ALA A 446 -2.12 16.11 4.85
C ALA A 446 -2.02 17.01 6.11
N ARG A 447 -2.98 17.92 6.31
CA ARG A 447 -3.06 18.78 7.50
C ARG A 447 -3.34 17.97 8.77
N LEU A 448 -4.21 16.96 8.68
CA LEU A 448 -4.54 16.05 9.78
C LEU A 448 -3.33 15.19 10.17
N ALA A 449 -2.61 14.65 9.17
CA ALA A 449 -1.42 13.86 9.39
C ALA A 449 -0.32 14.68 10.09
N ALA A 450 -0.12 15.94 9.68
CA ALA A 450 0.83 16.86 10.32
C ALA A 450 0.45 17.17 11.78
N LYS A 451 -0.83 17.44 12.07
CA LYS A 451 -1.32 17.73 13.43
C LYS A 451 -1.11 16.56 14.40
N HIS A 452 -1.16 15.32 13.91
CA HIS A 452 -1.14 14.13 14.76
C HIS A 452 0.15 13.30 14.69
N ALA A 453 1.13 13.71 13.86
CA ALA A 453 2.37 12.97 13.62
C ALA A 453 2.16 11.49 13.24
N GLU A 454 1.01 11.16 12.65
CA GLU A 454 0.63 9.81 12.23
C GLU A 454 -0.16 9.89 10.93
N ASN A 455 0.15 9.04 9.95
CA ASN A 455 -0.61 8.98 8.71
C ASN A 455 -1.90 8.16 8.91
N PRO A 456 -3.11 8.75 8.69
CA PRO A 456 -4.37 8.08 8.94
C PRO A 456 -4.57 6.72 8.23
N TRP A 457 -4.01 6.52 7.04
CA TRP A 457 -4.12 5.22 6.35
C TRP A 457 -3.30 4.12 7.06
N ILE A 458 -2.15 4.44 7.67
CA ILE A 458 -1.30 3.46 8.35
C ILE A 458 -2.11 2.81 9.46
N ARG A 459 -2.90 3.62 10.16
CA ARG A 459 -3.77 3.17 11.24
C ARG A 459 -4.86 2.21 10.74
N VAL A 460 -5.54 2.55 9.65
CA VAL A 460 -6.54 1.67 9.04
C VAL A 460 -5.90 0.37 8.55
N ARG A 461 -4.72 0.45 7.92
CA ARG A 461 -3.96 -0.74 7.53
C ARG A 461 -3.62 -1.62 8.72
N LEU A 462 -3.17 -1.05 9.84
CA LEU A 462 -2.85 -1.83 11.05
C LEU A 462 -4.10 -2.51 11.61
N LEU A 463 -5.26 -1.83 11.60
CA LEU A 463 -6.54 -2.39 12.04
C LEU A 463 -7.03 -3.53 11.13
N LEU A 464 -6.73 -3.48 9.83
CA LEU A 464 -7.19 -4.48 8.86
C LEU A 464 -6.18 -5.62 8.62
N ARG A 465 -4.89 -5.42 8.96
CA ARG A 465 -3.80 -6.39 8.69
C ARG A 465 -3.92 -7.67 9.51
N ASP A 466 -4.45 -7.58 10.72
CA ASP A 466 -4.44 -8.68 11.69
C ASP A 466 -5.69 -9.55 11.64
N HIS A 467 -6.60 -9.29 10.70
CA HIS A 467 -7.89 -9.98 10.63
C HIS A 467 -8.28 -10.41 9.21
N GLY A 468 -8.94 -11.57 9.09
CA GLY A 468 -9.34 -12.19 7.81
C GLY A 468 -10.39 -11.42 7.00
N TRP A 469 -10.84 -10.26 7.45
CA TRP A 469 -11.88 -9.44 6.80
C TRP A 469 -11.38 -8.60 5.63
N TRP A 470 -10.07 -8.47 5.43
CA TRP A 470 -9.51 -7.61 4.38
C TRP A 470 -10.06 -7.88 2.97
N PRO A 471 -10.23 -9.14 2.51
CA PRO A 471 -10.85 -9.42 1.21
C PRO A 471 -12.25 -8.80 1.07
N ASN A 472 -13.10 -8.94 2.09
CA ASN A 472 -14.47 -8.40 2.09
C ASN A 472 -14.46 -6.87 2.15
N VAL A 473 -13.57 -6.27 2.96
CA VAL A 473 -13.40 -4.81 3.01
C VAL A 473 -12.90 -4.26 1.68
N ALA A 474 -11.97 -4.95 1.02
CA ALA A 474 -11.48 -4.55 -0.29
C ALA A 474 -12.58 -4.64 -1.35
N THR A 475 -13.36 -5.72 -1.37
CA THR A 475 -14.54 -5.88 -2.23
C THR A 475 -15.57 -4.78 -1.99
N ALA A 476 -15.86 -4.45 -0.73
CA ALA A 476 -16.79 -3.38 -0.37
C ALA A 476 -16.33 -2.00 -0.88
N LEU A 477 -15.05 -1.66 -0.70
CA LEU A 477 -14.47 -0.42 -1.23
C LEU A 477 -14.48 -0.38 -2.75
N THR A 478 -14.24 -1.52 -3.40
CA THR A 478 -14.32 -1.64 -4.86
C THR A 478 -15.73 -1.40 -5.37
N ARG A 479 -16.75 -2.07 -4.80
CA ARG A 479 -18.16 -1.87 -5.17
C ARG A 479 -18.60 -0.43 -4.95
N LEU A 480 -18.16 0.18 -3.85
CA LEU A 480 -18.43 1.59 -3.58
C LEU A 480 -17.79 2.52 -4.62
N ALA A 481 -16.56 2.25 -5.04
CA ALA A 481 -15.90 3.02 -6.08
C ALA A 481 -16.63 2.92 -7.43
N ASP A 482 -17.11 1.72 -7.78
CA ASP A 482 -17.86 1.48 -9.01
C ASP A 482 -19.22 2.18 -8.97
N HIS A 483 -19.94 2.07 -7.85
CA HIS A 483 -21.19 2.78 -7.66
C HIS A 483 -21.03 4.29 -7.82
N LEU A 484 -19.98 4.89 -7.25
CA LEU A 484 -19.71 6.33 -7.38
C LEU A 484 -19.25 6.75 -8.78
N ALA A 485 -18.74 5.81 -9.59
CA ALA A 485 -18.38 6.07 -10.99
C ALA A 485 -19.63 6.10 -11.87
N ASP A 486 -20.58 5.18 -11.64
CA ASP A 486 -21.83 5.09 -12.39
C ASP A 486 -22.89 6.08 -11.89
N HIS A 487 -22.90 6.36 -10.59
CA HIS A 487 -23.84 7.23 -9.88
C HIS A 487 -23.04 8.19 -8.98
N PRO A 488 -22.55 9.31 -9.52
CA PRO A 488 -21.79 10.29 -8.74
C PRO A 488 -22.55 10.79 -7.52
N SER A 489 -21.81 11.15 -6.47
CA SER A 489 -22.40 11.77 -5.27
C SER A 489 -23.19 13.03 -5.65
N PRO A 490 -24.39 13.25 -5.08
CA PRO A 490 -25.12 14.51 -5.25
C PRO A 490 -24.42 15.69 -4.56
N ILE A 491 -23.44 15.44 -3.68
CA ILE A 491 -22.62 16.47 -3.02
C ILE A 491 -21.24 16.53 -3.69
N ASP A 492 -20.80 17.72 -4.12
CA ASP A 492 -19.41 17.96 -4.52
C ASP A 492 -18.55 18.24 -3.28
N TYR A 493 -17.99 17.16 -2.73
CA TYR A 493 -17.08 17.24 -1.59
C TYR A 493 -15.80 18.02 -1.90
N ALA A 494 -15.35 18.09 -3.16
CA ALA A 494 -14.19 18.90 -3.52
C ALA A 494 -14.47 20.39 -3.32
N THR A 495 -15.72 20.81 -3.52
CA THR A 495 -16.21 22.16 -3.24
C THR A 495 -16.44 22.35 -1.74
N ARG A 496 -17.18 21.44 -1.07
CA ARG A 496 -17.48 21.51 0.37
C ARG A 496 -16.23 21.65 1.25
N ARG A 497 -15.14 20.94 0.95
CA ARG A 497 -13.87 21.02 1.70
C ARG A 497 -13.19 22.39 1.67
N ARG A 498 -13.52 23.23 0.69
CA ARG A 498 -12.89 24.54 0.45
C ARG A 498 -13.75 25.72 0.92
N LEU A 499 -14.96 25.45 1.41
CA LEU A 499 -15.85 26.48 1.93
C LEU A 499 -15.32 27.12 3.21
N ASP A 500 -15.71 28.38 3.42
CA ASP A 500 -15.45 29.11 4.66
C ASP A 500 -16.61 28.91 5.64
N TYR A 501 -16.38 28.05 6.63
CA TYR A 501 -17.40 27.70 7.62
C TYR A 501 -17.54 28.71 8.76
N ARG A 502 -16.77 29.80 8.82
CA ARG A 502 -16.79 30.74 9.97
C ARG A 502 -18.16 31.37 10.25
N LYS A 503 -19.02 31.46 9.25
CA LYS A 503 -20.39 32.00 9.35
C LYS A 503 -21.47 30.92 9.54
N LEU A 504 -21.09 29.65 9.70
CA LEU A 504 -22.02 28.55 9.94
C LEU A 504 -22.70 28.70 11.31
N LEU A 505 -24.03 28.65 11.33
CA LEU A 505 -24.89 28.88 12.50
C LEU A 505 -24.60 30.22 13.20
N PRO A 506 -25.11 31.34 12.66
CA PRO A 506 -25.02 32.66 13.30
C PRO A 506 -25.51 32.66 14.76
N ASP A 507 -24.93 33.51 15.61
CA ASP A 507 -25.28 33.58 17.04
C ASP A 507 -26.76 33.89 17.27
N ASN A 508 -27.38 34.73 16.43
CA ASN A 508 -28.79 35.08 16.56
C ASN A 508 -29.70 33.86 16.29
N ASP A 509 -29.46 33.13 15.21
CA ASP A 509 -30.21 31.91 14.89
C ASP A 509 -30.09 30.87 16.02
N TRP A 510 -28.88 30.71 16.59
CA TRP A 510 -28.68 29.79 17.71
C TRP A 510 -29.38 30.25 19.00
N ARG A 511 -29.32 31.54 19.35
CA ARG A 511 -30.03 32.07 20.53
C ARG A 511 -31.54 31.88 20.41
N GLU A 512 -32.09 32.00 19.21
CA GLU A 512 -33.51 31.77 18.94
C GLU A 512 -33.88 30.28 19.11
N ILE A 513 -33.03 29.35 18.64
CA ILE A 513 -33.20 27.91 18.91
C ILE A 513 -33.09 27.60 20.40
N PHE A 514 -32.14 28.24 21.07
CA PHE A 514 -31.89 28.05 22.50
C PHE A 514 -33.04 28.58 23.36
N ALA A 515 -33.64 29.71 22.99
CA ALA A 515 -34.76 30.31 23.72
C ALA A 515 -36.08 29.54 23.52
N SER A 516 -36.29 28.92 22.35
CA SER A 516 -37.52 28.20 22.03
C SER A 516 -37.54 26.73 22.51
N THR A 517 -36.50 26.28 23.21
CA THR A 517 -36.31 24.88 23.59
C THR A 517 -35.83 24.81 25.04
N ASP A 518 -36.38 23.89 25.83
CA ASP A 518 -35.86 23.66 27.19
C ASP A 518 -34.53 22.88 27.17
N PHE A 519 -33.43 23.62 27.19
CA PHE A 519 -32.08 23.07 27.35
C PHE A 519 -31.64 22.93 28.82
N GLY A 520 -32.54 23.15 29.78
CA GLY A 520 -32.23 23.18 31.21
C GLY A 520 -31.15 24.22 31.54
N ASN A 521 -30.22 23.86 32.44
CA ASN A 521 -29.16 24.76 32.91
C ASN A 521 -27.90 24.78 32.02
N LEU A 522 -28.02 24.45 30.72
CA LEU A 522 -26.88 24.47 29.81
C LEU A 522 -26.47 25.90 29.44
N ASP A 523 -25.17 26.11 29.20
CA ASP A 523 -24.67 27.39 28.71
C ASP A 523 -24.95 27.55 27.21
N CYS A 524 -25.62 28.63 26.84
CA CYS A 524 -26.03 28.89 25.46
C CYS A 524 -24.82 28.99 24.51
N ALA A 525 -23.77 29.73 24.89
CA ALA A 525 -22.62 29.96 24.01
C ALA A 525 -21.80 28.68 23.80
N HIS A 526 -21.52 27.94 24.87
CA HIS A 526 -20.79 26.68 24.83
C HIS A 526 -21.56 25.63 24.02
N THR A 527 -22.87 25.51 24.23
CA THR A 527 -23.71 24.56 23.49
C THR A 527 -23.74 24.89 22.00
N GLY A 528 -23.89 26.17 21.65
CA GLY A 528 -23.86 26.63 20.26
C GLY A 528 -22.54 26.30 19.56
N GLN A 529 -21.42 26.45 20.23
CA GLN A 529 -20.12 26.08 19.68
C GLN A 529 -19.99 24.59 19.36
N ARG A 530 -20.61 23.74 20.19
CA ARG A 530 -20.58 22.29 19.98
C ARG A 530 -21.51 21.86 18.86
N VAL A 531 -22.68 22.49 18.74
CA VAL A 531 -23.58 22.31 17.60
C VAL A 531 -22.90 22.77 16.30
N ARG A 532 -22.19 23.91 16.30
CA ARG A 532 -21.37 24.36 15.15
C ARG A 532 -20.33 23.34 14.72
N ASN A 533 -19.59 22.77 15.66
CA ASN A 533 -18.58 21.74 15.37
C ASN A 533 -19.23 20.49 14.75
N TRP A 534 -20.38 20.07 15.27
CA TRP A 534 -21.14 18.94 14.71
C TRP A 534 -21.67 19.25 13.30
N MET A 535 -22.28 20.43 13.08
CA MET A 535 -22.75 20.85 11.76
C MET A 535 -21.59 20.93 10.76
N PHE A 536 -20.43 21.43 11.19
CA PHE A 536 -19.21 21.46 10.38
C PHE A 536 -18.83 20.05 9.91
N GLU A 537 -18.75 19.07 10.81
CA GLU A 537 -18.42 17.68 10.43
C GLU A 537 -19.48 17.07 9.49
N ARG A 538 -20.78 17.34 9.75
CA ARG A 538 -21.91 16.82 8.93
C ARG A 538 -21.90 17.37 7.51
N ILE A 539 -21.73 18.69 7.35
CA ILE A 539 -21.82 19.39 6.05
C ILE A 539 -20.54 19.21 5.22
N SER A 540 -19.38 19.28 5.87
CA SER A 540 -18.08 19.31 5.17
C SER A 540 -17.46 17.92 4.99
N MET A 541 -17.82 16.96 5.85
CA MET A 541 -17.10 15.70 6.03
C MET A 541 -15.60 15.87 6.31
N LEU A 542 -15.19 17.03 6.82
CA LEU A 542 -13.88 17.27 7.43
C LEU A 542 -13.91 16.84 8.91
N PRO A 543 -12.77 16.43 9.49
CA PRO A 543 -12.72 16.09 10.91
C PRO A 543 -12.92 17.34 11.80
N ALA A 544 -13.59 17.21 12.95
CA ALA A 544 -13.84 18.30 13.91
C ALA A 544 -12.56 19.05 14.30
N ASP A 545 -11.42 18.36 14.31
CA ASP A 545 -10.09 18.93 14.54
C ASP A 545 -9.68 20.06 13.59
N MET A 546 -10.37 20.18 12.45
CA MET A 546 -10.18 21.23 11.44
C MET A 546 -11.28 22.29 11.48
N SER A 547 -12.23 22.18 12.41
CA SER A 547 -13.30 23.16 12.56
C SER A 547 -12.74 24.51 13.01
N PRO A 548 -13.19 25.63 12.41
CA PRO A 548 -12.82 26.97 12.86
C PRO A 548 -13.36 27.29 14.27
N PHE A 549 -14.25 26.45 14.79
CA PHE A 549 -14.95 26.60 16.06
C PHE A 549 -14.31 25.80 17.21
N THR A 550 -13.14 25.18 17.00
CA THR A 550 -12.49 24.40 18.07
C THR A 550 -11.81 25.33 19.08
N ALA A 551 -12.14 25.23 20.38
CA ALA A 551 -11.48 26.01 21.43
C ALA A 551 -10.02 25.58 21.66
N ARG A 552 -9.14 26.52 22.07
CA ARG A 552 -7.71 26.24 22.33
C ARG A 552 -7.46 25.30 23.52
N ASN A 553 -8.41 25.16 24.45
CA ASN A 553 -8.33 24.28 25.62
C ASN A 553 -9.51 23.29 25.64
N PRO A 554 -9.29 21.97 25.46
CA PRO A 554 -10.34 20.97 25.63
C PRO A 554 -10.67 20.77 27.11
N GLU A 555 -11.95 20.72 27.46
CA GLU A 555 -12.41 20.39 28.82
C GLU A 555 -12.02 18.95 29.21
N PRO A 556 -11.83 18.67 30.52
CA PRO A 556 -11.57 17.31 31.00
C PRO A 556 -12.74 16.37 30.67
N ALA A 557 -12.40 15.13 30.28
CA ALA A 557 -13.25 14.14 29.61
C ALA A 557 -14.38 13.50 30.46
N GLY A 558 -14.89 14.18 31.48
CA GLY A 558 -15.95 13.67 32.36
C GLY A 558 -17.32 14.26 32.04
N HIS A 559 -18.10 13.60 31.18
CA HIS A 559 -19.52 13.85 30.92
C HIS A 559 -19.88 15.15 30.17
N VAL A 560 -19.43 15.22 28.91
CA VAL A 560 -19.76 16.30 27.98
C VAL A 560 -20.98 15.87 27.16
N LEU A 561 -22.17 16.41 27.47
CA LEU A 561 -23.47 16.16 26.80
C LEU A 561 -23.37 16.23 25.28
N GLU A 562 -23.34 15.13 24.53
CA GLU A 562 -23.06 15.20 23.07
C GLU A 562 -24.13 16.02 22.33
N PRO A 563 -23.80 16.84 21.31
CA PRO A 563 -24.80 17.66 20.61
C PRO A 563 -26.00 16.85 20.12
N ILE A 564 -25.74 15.61 19.71
CA ILE A 564 -26.73 14.65 19.20
C ILE A 564 -27.78 14.22 20.22
N GLU A 565 -27.49 14.32 21.52
CA GLU A 565 -28.47 14.08 22.60
C GLU A 565 -29.43 15.26 22.76
N LEU A 566 -29.12 16.40 22.11
CA LEU A 566 -29.89 17.64 22.12
C LEU A 566 -30.70 17.84 20.81
N LEU A 567 -30.53 16.99 19.80
CA LEU A 567 -31.11 17.14 18.46
C LEU A 567 -32.51 16.51 18.34
N ALA A 568 -33.49 16.89 19.17
CA ALA A 568 -34.86 16.44 18.94
C ALA A 568 -35.37 16.86 17.54
N PRO A 569 -36.35 16.16 16.92
CA PRO A 569 -36.75 16.41 15.53
C PRO A 569 -36.94 17.89 15.16
N PRO A 570 -37.65 18.73 15.95
CA PRO A 570 -37.83 20.15 15.63
C PRO A 570 -36.52 20.96 15.58
N ILE A 571 -35.54 20.58 16.40
CA ILE A 571 -34.22 21.21 16.46
C ILE A 571 -33.38 20.75 15.27
N ALA A 572 -33.42 19.45 14.95
CA ALA A 572 -32.75 18.89 13.79
C ALA A 572 -33.24 19.57 12.49
N ASP A 573 -34.55 19.73 12.32
CA ASP A 573 -35.17 20.37 11.14
C ASP A 573 -34.75 21.85 11.00
N ARG A 574 -34.72 22.61 12.11
CA ARG A 574 -34.22 24.00 12.10
C ARG A 574 -32.74 24.08 11.76
N LEU A 575 -31.92 23.19 12.29
CA LEU A 575 -30.49 23.16 11.98
C LEU A 575 -30.23 22.75 10.52
N ASP A 576 -30.99 21.79 9.97
CA ASP A 576 -30.90 21.42 8.55
C ASP A 576 -31.40 22.56 7.64
N THR A 577 -32.40 23.34 8.06
CA THR A 577 -32.83 24.57 7.37
C THR A 577 -31.72 25.63 7.34
N ILE A 578 -31.05 25.86 8.48
CA ILE A 578 -29.92 26.79 8.57
C ILE A 578 -28.73 26.30 7.74
N ALA A 579 -28.45 24.99 7.75
CA ALA A 579 -27.41 24.39 6.93
C ALA A 579 -27.70 24.59 5.43
N SER A 580 -28.94 24.37 5.01
CA SER A 580 -29.40 24.56 3.63
C SER A 580 -29.25 26.01 3.20
N ARG A 581 -29.66 26.97 4.04
CA ARG A 581 -29.49 28.41 3.81
C ARG A 581 -28.00 28.79 3.70
N PHE A 582 -27.15 28.24 4.57
CA PHE A 582 -25.71 28.46 4.52
C PHE A 582 -25.11 27.98 3.18
N LEU A 583 -25.51 26.81 2.70
CA LEU A 583 -25.08 26.29 1.40
C LEU A 583 -25.55 27.18 0.24
N GLN A 584 -26.80 27.64 0.27
CA GLN A 584 -27.34 28.57 -0.74
C GLN A 584 -26.58 29.90 -0.78
N GLN A 585 -26.19 30.45 0.38
CA GLN A 585 -25.36 31.66 0.47
C GLN A 585 -23.97 31.46 -0.18
N HIS A 586 -23.47 30.22 -0.18
CA HIS A 586 -22.25 29.82 -0.87
C HIS A 586 -22.49 29.37 -2.32
N ARG A 587 -23.66 29.64 -2.90
CA ARG A 587 -24.08 29.28 -4.27
C ARG A 587 -24.18 27.77 -4.52
N ILE A 588 -24.55 27.01 -3.49
CA ILE A 588 -24.81 25.57 -3.55
C ILE A 588 -26.31 25.36 -3.27
N VAL A 589 -27.09 25.11 -4.32
CA VAL A 589 -28.57 25.09 -4.26
C VAL A 589 -29.18 23.69 -4.43
N ASP A 590 -28.55 22.82 -5.23
CA ASP A 590 -29.10 21.50 -5.59
C ASP A 590 -28.48 20.33 -4.81
N GLU A 591 -27.62 20.61 -3.83
CA GLU A 591 -26.97 19.57 -3.02
C GLU A 591 -27.69 19.37 -1.68
N PRO A 592 -27.89 18.12 -1.23
CA PRO A 592 -28.39 17.87 0.12
C PRO A 592 -27.37 18.30 1.18
N VAL A 593 -27.85 18.55 2.41
CA VAL A 593 -26.99 18.91 3.56
C VAL A 593 -25.99 17.79 3.87
N ALA A 594 -26.48 16.56 3.92
CA ALA A 594 -25.73 15.34 4.13
C ALA A 594 -26.26 14.23 3.21
N TRP A 595 -25.40 13.32 2.81
CA TRP A 595 -25.73 12.18 1.96
C TRP A 595 -24.73 11.05 2.23
N SER A 596 -25.15 9.79 2.05
CA SER A 596 -24.29 8.62 1.99
C SER A 596 -24.77 7.60 0.95
N PRO A 597 -23.86 6.80 0.36
CA PRO A 597 -24.23 5.74 -0.57
C PRO A 597 -25.02 4.61 0.12
N PRO A 598 -25.89 3.89 -0.61
CA PRO A 598 -26.72 2.84 -0.02
C PRO A 598 -25.89 1.66 0.50
N LEU A 599 -26.21 1.17 1.70
CA LEU A 599 -25.53 0.01 2.31
C LEU A 599 -25.92 -1.33 1.68
N SER A 600 -26.97 -1.37 0.85
CA SER A 600 -27.37 -2.57 0.09
C SER A 600 -26.26 -3.10 -0.82
N LEU A 601 -25.28 -2.25 -1.21
CA LEU A 601 -24.09 -2.62 -1.97
C LEU A 601 -23.19 -3.66 -1.28
N VAL A 602 -23.32 -3.81 0.04
CA VAL A 602 -22.48 -4.68 0.88
C VAL A 602 -23.26 -5.59 1.81
N ALA A 603 -24.58 -5.74 1.60
CA ALA A 603 -25.45 -6.53 2.45
C ALA A 603 -25.07 -8.02 2.49
N ASP A 604 -24.54 -8.55 1.38
CA ASP A 604 -24.06 -9.93 1.23
C ASP A 604 -22.66 -10.19 1.82
N LEU A 605 -21.95 -9.14 2.24
CA LEU A 605 -20.56 -9.26 2.72
C LEU A 605 -20.49 -9.38 4.24
N ASP A 606 -19.74 -10.37 4.72
CA ASP A 606 -19.35 -10.47 6.13
C ASP A 606 -18.29 -9.40 6.45
N LEU A 607 -18.71 -8.33 7.11
CA LEU A 607 -17.91 -7.14 7.39
C LEU A 607 -17.67 -6.97 8.90
N PRO A 608 -16.56 -6.33 9.30
CA PRO A 608 -16.13 -6.32 10.70
C PRO A 608 -17.04 -5.51 11.64
N GLY A 609 -17.83 -4.57 11.12
CA GLY A 609 -18.77 -3.77 11.89
C GLY A 609 -20.21 -4.27 11.80
N PRO A 610 -21.05 -3.95 12.81
CA PRO A 610 -22.43 -4.42 12.86
C PRO A 610 -23.27 -3.80 11.74
N ASP A 611 -24.31 -4.53 11.32
CA ASP A 611 -25.34 -3.96 10.47
C ASP A 611 -26.15 -2.92 11.23
N VAL A 612 -26.10 -1.67 10.76
CA VAL A 612 -26.81 -0.56 11.38
C VAL A 612 -28.32 -0.62 11.13
N GLU A 613 -28.76 -1.22 10.02
CA GLU A 613 -30.18 -1.31 9.66
C GLU A 613 -30.90 -2.43 10.42
N ALA A 614 -30.15 -3.40 10.94
CA ALA A 614 -30.69 -4.49 11.76
C ALA A 614 -30.86 -4.13 13.25
N LEU A 615 -30.38 -2.96 13.69
CA LEU A 615 -30.44 -2.55 15.10
C LEU A 615 -31.78 -1.91 15.45
N ASN A 616 -32.38 -2.32 16.57
CA ASN A 616 -33.66 -1.81 17.03
C ASN A 616 -33.52 -0.39 17.63
N ILE A 617 -34.10 0.60 16.94
CA ILE A 617 -34.07 2.02 17.32
C ILE A 617 -34.93 2.30 18.55
N GLU A 618 -36.07 1.62 18.71
CA GLU A 618 -36.96 1.81 19.87
C GLU A 618 -36.28 1.38 21.16
N VAL A 619 -35.56 0.25 21.12
CA VAL A 619 -34.74 -0.23 22.24
C VAL A 619 -33.63 0.77 22.56
N LEU A 620 -33.01 1.38 21.55
CA LEU A 620 -32.00 2.43 21.75
C LEU A 620 -32.60 3.66 22.44
N HIS A 621 -33.73 4.17 21.93
CA HIS A 621 -34.42 5.33 22.49
C HIS A 621 -34.85 5.06 23.93
N GLN A 622 -35.47 3.90 24.20
CA GLN A 622 -35.83 3.48 25.56
C GLN A 622 -34.60 3.39 26.48
N ALA A 623 -33.50 2.81 26.01
CA ALA A 623 -32.28 2.66 26.82
C ALA A 623 -31.65 4.01 27.21
N ILE A 624 -31.81 5.05 26.40
CA ILE A 624 -31.32 6.41 26.69
C ILE A 624 -32.30 7.18 27.57
N LEU A 625 -33.60 7.02 27.36
CA LEU A 625 -34.66 7.75 28.07
C LEU A 625 -34.98 7.17 29.47
N ALA A 626 -34.86 5.85 29.67
CA ALA A 626 -35.28 5.14 30.88
C ALA A 626 -34.29 5.16 32.06
N GLY A 627 -33.17 5.90 31.99
CA GLY A 627 -32.22 5.99 33.12
C GLY A 627 -30.95 6.81 32.84
N PRO A 628 -29.96 6.81 33.76
CA PRO A 628 -28.74 7.62 33.66
C PRO A 628 -27.74 7.13 32.59
N ARG A 629 -28.20 6.44 31.54
CA ARG A 629 -27.33 5.81 30.53
C ARG A 629 -26.89 6.86 29.51
N SER A 630 -25.61 7.21 29.60
CA SER A 630 -24.88 7.91 28.54
C SER A 630 -24.93 7.16 27.20
N ILE A 631 -24.66 7.81 26.07
CA ILE A 631 -24.38 7.12 24.78
C ILE A 631 -23.46 5.90 24.96
N SER A 632 -22.47 5.99 25.86
CA SER A 632 -21.59 4.86 26.17
C SER A 632 -22.31 3.71 26.87
N GLY A 633 -23.21 4.00 27.81
CA GLY A 633 -24.02 3.00 28.49
C GLY A 633 -25.10 2.37 27.60
N ALA A 634 -25.72 3.16 26.71
CA ALA A 634 -26.64 2.62 25.70
C ALA A 634 -25.89 1.69 24.71
N ALA A 635 -24.69 2.08 24.30
CA ALA A 635 -23.85 1.25 23.44
C ALA A 635 -23.46 -0.06 24.12
N GLU A 636 -23.10 -0.03 25.40
CA GLU A 636 -22.81 -1.23 26.20
C GLU A 636 -24.02 -2.15 26.32
N GLY A 637 -25.21 -1.60 26.61
CA GLY A 637 -26.45 -2.37 26.71
C GLY A 637 -26.88 -3.05 25.41
N MET A 638 -26.55 -2.45 24.26
CA MET A 638 -26.82 -3.03 22.93
C MET A 638 -25.65 -3.88 22.40
N GLY A 639 -24.55 -4.01 23.13
CA GLY A 639 -23.36 -4.74 22.67
C GLY A 639 -22.62 -4.10 21.50
N VAL A 640 -22.84 -2.81 21.24
CA VAL A 640 -22.23 -2.06 20.12
C VAL A 640 -21.24 -1.01 20.61
N ARG A 641 -20.56 -0.33 19.67
CA ARG A 641 -19.65 0.78 19.99
C ARG A 641 -20.41 2.10 20.07
N PRO A 642 -19.96 3.07 20.90
CA PRO A 642 -20.59 4.39 21.01
C PRO A 642 -20.75 5.15 19.68
N ARG A 643 -19.91 4.87 18.68
CA ARG A 643 -20.03 5.47 17.34
C ARG A 643 -21.29 5.02 16.59
N VAL A 644 -21.75 3.79 16.84
CA VAL A 644 -22.94 3.19 16.22
C VAL A 644 -24.17 3.89 16.76
N VAL A 645 -24.27 4.00 18.09
CA VAL A 645 -25.34 4.75 18.76
C VAL A 645 -25.43 6.19 18.27
N ARG A 646 -24.28 6.89 18.14
CA ARG A 646 -24.30 8.25 17.58
C ARG A 646 -24.85 8.27 16.17
N HIS A 647 -24.37 7.42 15.27
CA HIS A 647 -24.90 7.38 13.90
C HIS A 647 -26.41 7.11 13.85
N LEU A 648 -26.92 6.20 14.69
CA LEU A 648 -28.35 5.92 14.80
C LEU A 648 -29.15 7.14 15.28
N LEU A 649 -28.68 7.85 16.32
CA LEU A 649 -29.32 9.07 16.80
C LEU A 649 -29.27 10.23 15.80
N GLU A 650 -28.29 10.23 14.91
CA GLU A 650 -28.13 11.24 13.84
C GLU A 650 -29.16 11.05 12.73
N ARG A 651 -29.62 9.81 12.53
CA ARG A 651 -30.58 9.40 11.50
C ARG A 651 -32.00 9.29 12.07
N SER A 652 -32.14 8.95 13.34
CA SER A 652 -33.40 8.82 14.08
C SER A 652 -33.24 9.47 15.45
N PRO A 653 -33.42 10.80 15.52
CA PRO A 653 -33.19 11.54 16.75
C PRO A 653 -34.15 11.17 17.86
N LEU A 654 -33.77 11.50 19.10
CA LEU A 654 -34.62 11.27 20.27
C LEU A 654 -35.87 12.13 20.17
N PRO A 655 -37.06 11.64 20.61
CA PRO A 655 -38.30 12.42 20.54
C PRO A 655 -38.22 13.74 21.32
N GLN A 656 -37.36 13.82 22.34
CA GLN A 656 -37.13 15.02 23.14
C GLN A 656 -35.64 15.18 23.49
N PRO A 657 -35.15 16.43 23.70
CA PRO A 657 -33.77 16.67 24.09
C PRO A 657 -33.47 16.07 25.46
N VAL A 658 -32.33 15.40 25.59
CA VAL A 658 -31.87 14.90 26.89
C VAL A 658 -30.89 15.89 27.48
N CYS A 659 -31.42 16.77 28.32
CA CYS A 659 -30.64 17.75 29.05
C CYS A 659 -30.12 17.09 30.33
N ARG A 660 -29.00 16.37 30.24
CA ARG A 660 -28.25 15.94 31.44
C ARG A 660 -27.61 17.16 32.10
N GLY A 661 -28.45 18.01 32.69
CA GLY A 661 -28.01 19.03 33.62
C GLY A 661 -27.14 18.36 34.68
N GLN A 662 -26.17 19.08 35.20
CA GLN A 662 -25.37 18.64 36.34
C GLN A 662 -26.29 18.33 37.54
N GLN A 663 -26.92 17.15 37.56
CA GLN A 663 -27.46 16.55 38.78
C GLN A 663 -26.28 15.93 39.52
N ARG A 664 -25.39 16.80 39.97
CA ARG A 664 -24.92 16.69 41.35
C ARG A 664 -25.67 17.77 42.11
N PRO A 665 -26.21 17.50 43.30
CA PRO A 665 -26.45 18.61 44.23
C PRO A 665 -25.17 19.45 44.24
N LYS A 666 -25.27 20.78 44.08
CA LYS A 666 -24.13 21.70 44.25
C LYS A 666 -23.33 21.15 45.43
N LYS A 667 -22.07 20.72 45.23
CA LYS A 667 -21.22 20.39 46.38
C LYS A 667 -21.33 21.60 47.30
N PRO A 668 -21.79 21.45 48.55
CA PRO A 668 -22.07 22.60 49.39
C PRO A 668 -20.82 23.47 49.39
N THR A 669 -21.01 24.76 49.09
CA THR A 669 -19.89 25.70 49.00
C THR A 669 -19.12 25.69 50.32
N ARG A 670 -17.89 26.22 50.35
CA ARG A 670 -17.15 26.33 51.62
C ARG A 670 -17.99 27.03 52.69
N LEU A 671 -18.82 27.99 52.28
CA LEU A 671 -19.76 28.70 53.13
C LEU A 671 -20.94 27.83 53.59
N ASP A 672 -21.56 27.04 52.70
CA ASP A 672 -22.66 26.13 53.09
C ASP A 672 -22.21 25.03 54.07
N ARG A 673 -20.98 24.53 53.89
CA ARG A 673 -20.38 23.59 54.86
C ARG A 673 -20.02 24.26 56.19
N ALA A 674 -19.65 25.53 56.15
CA ALA A 674 -19.38 26.31 57.35
C ALA A 674 -20.67 26.61 58.13
N ARG A 675 -21.80 26.91 57.47
CA ARG A 675 -23.12 27.11 58.10
C ARG A 675 -23.60 25.90 58.90
N LEU A 676 -23.33 24.69 58.41
CA LEU A 676 -23.69 23.45 59.10
C LEU A 676 -22.82 23.19 60.34
N ARG A 677 -21.57 23.68 60.34
CA ARG A 677 -20.60 23.46 61.43
C ARG A 677 -20.63 24.55 62.48
N LEU A 678 -20.99 25.77 62.10
CA LEU A 678 -21.04 26.94 62.96
C LEU A 678 -22.36 27.69 62.71
N PRO A 679 -23.45 27.28 63.40
CA PRO A 679 -24.73 27.98 63.34
C PRO A 679 -24.58 29.42 63.84
N GLY A 680 -25.35 30.36 63.28
CA GLY A 680 -25.26 31.79 63.61
C GLY A 680 -25.41 32.11 65.10
N ALA A 681 -26.29 31.39 65.81
CA ALA A 681 -26.48 31.54 67.26
C ALA A 681 -25.22 31.17 68.07
N GLU A 682 -24.48 30.15 67.64
CA GLU A 682 -23.24 29.74 68.32
C GLU A 682 -22.08 30.67 67.98
N LEU A 683 -22.02 31.18 66.75
CA LEU A 683 -21.07 32.24 66.37
C LEU A 683 -21.29 33.50 67.19
N ALA A 684 -22.54 33.95 67.37
CA ALA A 684 -22.89 35.10 68.21
C ALA A 684 -22.52 34.86 69.67
N ARG A 685 -22.84 33.68 70.23
CA ARG A 685 -22.47 33.32 71.60
C ARG A 685 -20.95 33.37 71.84
N LEU A 686 -20.18 32.79 70.92
CA LEU A 686 -18.72 32.72 71.06
C LEU A 686 -18.06 34.09 70.87
N HIS A 687 -18.52 34.90 69.91
CA HIS A 687 -17.95 36.21 69.61
C HIS A 687 -18.40 37.30 70.60
N GLU A 688 -19.70 37.39 70.89
CA GLU A 688 -20.28 38.49 71.68
C GLU A 688 -20.27 38.23 73.18
N GLN A 689 -20.60 37.01 73.63
CA GLN A 689 -20.67 36.65 75.05
C GLN A 689 -19.35 36.13 75.60
N LYS A 690 -18.68 35.21 74.89
CA LYS A 690 -17.38 34.66 75.32
C LYS A 690 -16.16 35.46 74.87
N LYS A 691 -16.36 36.53 74.08
CA LYS A 691 -15.30 37.44 73.57
C LYS A 691 -14.19 36.72 72.79
N TRP A 692 -14.49 35.59 72.14
CA TRP A 692 -13.52 34.90 71.29
C TRP A 692 -13.31 35.64 69.97
N SER A 693 -12.06 35.71 69.51
CA SER A 693 -11.75 36.27 68.20
C SER A 693 -12.26 35.37 67.06
N LEU A 694 -12.60 35.98 65.91
CA LEU A 694 -13.04 35.23 64.72
C LEU A 694 -12.03 34.17 64.27
N TYR A 695 -10.74 34.40 64.55
CA TYR A 695 -9.67 33.43 64.31
C TYR A 695 -9.77 32.20 65.23
N ALA A 696 -9.95 32.42 66.54
CA ALA A 696 -10.10 31.33 67.52
C ALA A 696 -11.34 30.47 67.21
N ILE A 697 -12.44 31.11 66.81
CA ILE A 697 -13.66 30.44 66.37
C ILE A 697 -13.39 29.62 65.09
N GLY A 698 -12.73 30.19 64.08
CA GLY A 698 -12.34 29.47 62.86
C GLY A 698 -11.50 28.23 63.14
N LYS A 699 -10.48 28.35 63.99
CA LYS A 699 -9.60 27.21 64.34
C LYS A 699 -10.35 26.12 65.11
N TYR A 700 -11.24 26.47 66.04
CA TYR A 700 -12.02 25.49 66.80
C TYR A 700 -12.97 24.66 65.92
N PHE A 701 -13.62 25.29 64.94
CA PHE A 701 -14.55 24.59 64.03
C PHE A 701 -13.89 24.08 62.73
N GLY A 702 -12.59 24.31 62.54
CA GLY A 702 -11.87 23.97 61.31
C GLY A 702 -12.38 24.73 60.08
N ILE A 703 -12.79 25.99 60.27
CA ILE A 703 -13.32 26.90 59.26
C ILE A 703 -12.32 28.06 59.10
N ASP A 704 -12.08 28.48 57.86
CA ASP A 704 -11.20 29.61 57.57
C ASP A 704 -11.75 30.92 58.19
N SER A 705 -10.88 31.74 58.79
CA SER A 705 -11.29 32.96 59.50
C SER A 705 -12.00 33.97 58.61
N ASP A 706 -11.69 34.01 57.31
CA ASP A 706 -12.40 34.88 56.36
C ASP A 706 -13.82 34.37 56.08
N VAL A 707 -14.02 33.04 56.11
CA VAL A 707 -15.34 32.43 56.00
C VAL A 707 -16.16 32.65 57.27
N VAL A 708 -15.53 32.62 58.46
CA VAL A 708 -16.20 32.98 59.73
C VAL A 708 -16.58 34.45 59.76
N LYS A 709 -15.71 35.35 59.26
CA LYS A 709 -16.01 36.77 59.09
C LYS A 709 -17.19 36.99 58.15
N GLN A 710 -17.23 36.27 57.04
CA GLN A 710 -18.34 36.32 56.09
C GLN A 710 -19.66 35.84 56.74
N LEU A 711 -19.63 34.78 57.56
CA LEU A 711 -20.81 34.33 58.33
C LEU A 711 -21.25 35.35 59.38
N ALA A 712 -20.32 36.02 60.05
CA ALA A 712 -20.64 37.05 61.04
C ALA A 712 -21.34 38.26 60.39
N VAL A 713 -20.85 38.70 59.22
CA VAL A 713 -21.48 39.78 58.44
C VAL A 713 -22.87 39.39 57.94
N GLU A 714 -23.05 38.17 57.42
CA GLU A 714 -24.37 37.70 56.95
C GLU A 714 -25.43 37.63 58.07
N GLN A 715 -25.01 37.38 59.31
CA GLN A 715 -25.90 37.24 60.46
C GLN A 715 -26.05 38.54 61.27
N GLY A 716 -25.47 39.66 60.79
CA GLY A 716 -25.57 40.96 61.46
C GLY A 716 -24.80 41.07 62.78
N ILE A 717 -23.84 40.18 63.03
CA ILE A 717 -23.00 40.19 64.25
C ILE A 717 -22.01 41.35 64.15
N VAL A 718 -22.00 42.23 65.14
CA VAL A 718 -21.15 43.43 65.13
C VAL A 718 -19.68 43.03 65.32
N ILE A 719 -18.90 43.13 64.25
CA ILE A 719 -17.45 42.91 64.27
C ILE A 719 -16.78 44.22 64.70
N ASN A 720 -16.66 44.44 66.00
CA ASN A 720 -15.94 45.60 66.53
C ASN A 720 -14.46 45.53 66.09
N LEU A 721 -14.07 46.41 65.16
CA LEU A 721 -12.72 46.53 64.61
C LEU A 721 -11.70 47.20 65.54
N VAL A 722 -12.05 47.40 66.82
CA VAL A 722 -11.15 47.90 67.85
C VAL A 722 -11.19 46.92 69.03
N SER A 723 -10.24 45.99 69.05
CA SER A 723 -10.07 45.09 70.18
C SER A 723 -9.52 45.87 71.38
N VAL A 724 -10.38 46.15 72.36
CA VAL A 724 -9.95 46.30 73.75
C VAL A 724 -9.25 45.00 74.13
N LEU A 725 -7.93 45.05 74.31
CA LEU A 725 -7.08 43.91 74.68
C LEU A 725 -7.61 43.25 75.97
N PRO A 726 -8.05 41.98 75.96
CA PRO A 726 -8.22 41.21 77.17
C PRO A 726 -6.85 40.66 77.58
N LYS A 727 -6.39 41.05 78.77
CA LYS A 727 -5.12 40.72 79.46
C LYS A 727 -3.84 41.33 78.84
N PRO A 728 -3.12 42.20 79.57
CA PRO A 728 -1.77 42.60 79.16
C PRO A 728 -0.88 41.35 79.21
N VAL A 729 -0.42 40.91 78.04
CA VAL A 729 0.64 39.91 77.95
C VAL A 729 1.91 40.57 78.47
N ASP A 730 2.30 40.23 79.70
CA ASP A 730 3.52 40.75 80.31
C ASP A 730 4.76 40.16 79.59
N ALA A 731 5.84 40.95 79.52
CA ALA A 731 7.04 40.59 78.79
C ALA A 731 7.80 39.40 79.42
N GLU A 732 7.81 39.32 80.75
CA GLU A 732 8.41 38.24 81.53
C GLU A 732 7.66 36.90 81.28
N TRP A 733 6.33 36.95 81.28
CA TRP A 733 5.48 35.78 81.02
C TRP A 733 5.63 35.29 79.57
N LEU A 734 5.61 36.21 78.59
CA LEU A 734 5.78 35.82 77.19
C LEU A 734 7.18 35.27 76.92
N TYR A 735 8.22 35.82 77.55
CA TYR A 735 9.58 35.28 77.46
C TYR A 735 9.64 33.88 78.07
N ARG A 736 9.06 33.66 79.25
CA ARG A 736 9.02 32.35 79.89
C ARG A 736 8.26 31.32 79.05
N GLU A 737 7.06 31.64 78.58
CA GLU A 737 6.25 30.67 77.83
C GLU A 737 6.81 30.37 76.43
N TYR A 738 7.33 31.38 75.72
CA TYR A 738 7.81 31.24 74.35
C TYR A 738 9.28 30.81 74.24
N ILE A 739 10.15 31.30 75.13
CA ILE A 739 11.60 31.03 75.10
C ILE A 739 11.99 29.93 76.09
N VAL A 740 11.52 29.97 77.34
CA VAL A 740 11.93 29.01 78.38
C VAL A 740 11.15 27.69 78.27
N ASN A 741 9.83 27.75 78.09
CA ASN A 741 8.95 26.59 77.98
C ASN A 741 8.77 26.09 76.53
N GLU A 742 9.42 26.75 75.57
CA GLU A 742 9.43 26.44 74.13
C GLU A 742 8.04 26.27 73.46
N ARG A 743 6.98 26.81 74.04
CA ARG A 743 5.63 26.72 73.45
C ARG A 743 5.54 27.52 72.16
N THR A 744 4.69 27.08 71.22
CA THR A 744 4.56 27.78 69.93
C THR A 744 3.78 29.09 70.09
N MET A 745 4.10 30.11 69.28
CA MET A 745 3.31 31.35 69.26
C MET A 745 1.84 31.08 68.95
N GLU A 746 1.55 30.04 68.18
CA GLU A 746 0.21 29.58 67.83
C GLU A 746 -0.58 29.04 69.03
N ASP A 747 0.07 28.35 69.96
CA ASP A 747 -0.57 27.79 71.16
C ASP A 747 -0.74 28.85 72.25
N ILE A 748 0.27 29.72 72.41
CA ILE A 748 0.21 30.88 73.33
C ILE A 748 -0.89 31.85 72.87
N ALA A 749 -0.98 32.14 71.56
CA ALA A 749 -2.01 33.00 71.01
C ALA A 749 -3.43 32.41 71.18
N LEU A 750 -3.56 31.08 71.07
CA LEU A 750 -4.83 30.38 71.30
C LEU A 750 -5.27 30.48 72.76
N GLU A 751 -4.34 30.31 73.71
CA GLU A 751 -4.63 30.37 75.15
C GLU A 751 -5.00 31.79 75.60
N VAL A 752 -4.31 32.80 75.08
CA VAL A 752 -4.56 34.22 75.41
C VAL A 752 -5.78 34.77 74.64
N GLY A 753 -6.19 34.11 73.55
CA GLY A 753 -7.36 34.49 72.76
C GLY A 753 -7.10 35.57 71.70
N ILE A 754 -5.84 35.85 71.37
CA ILE A 754 -5.43 36.83 70.35
C ILE A 754 -4.92 36.16 69.07
N SER A 755 -4.76 36.92 67.99
CA SER A 755 -4.20 36.37 66.76
C SER A 755 -2.69 36.09 66.91
N PRO A 756 -2.14 35.01 66.30
CA PRO A 756 -0.70 34.75 66.29
C PRO A 756 0.12 35.89 65.66
N TRP A 757 -0.49 36.68 64.77
CA TRP A 757 0.14 37.84 64.16
C TRP A 757 0.26 38.99 65.17
N THR A 758 -0.78 39.25 65.96
CA THR A 758 -0.79 40.24 67.04
C THR A 758 0.21 39.88 68.14
N LEU A 759 0.27 38.60 68.53
CA LEU A 759 1.24 38.13 69.52
C LEU A 759 2.69 38.26 69.01
N ARG A 760 2.94 37.99 67.72
CA ARG A 760 4.26 38.20 67.10
C ARG A 760 4.65 39.66 66.99
N ALA A 761 3.71 40.54 66.63
CA ALA A 761 3.94 41.98 66.61
C ALA A 761 4.33 42.48 68.01
N ARG A 762 3.60 42.04 69.05
CA ARG A 762 3.90 42.38 70.44
C ARG A 762 5.23 41.80 70.94
N ALA A 763 5.54 40.56 70.58
CA ALA A 763 6.85 39.96 70.88
C ALA A 763 7.99 40.72 70.21
N SER A 764 7.77 41.24 69.00
CA SER A 764 8.74 42.08 68.28
C SER A 764 8.92 43.45 68.93
N GLU A 765 7.85 44.08 69.41
CA GLU A 765 7.91 45.34 70.17
C GLU A 765 8.65 45.18 71.51
N LEU A 766 8.48 44.03 72.17
CA LEU A 766 9.10 43.71 73.45
C LEU A 766 10.52 43.13 73.32
N GLY A 767 11.07 43.02 72.10
CA GLY A 767 12.41 42.48 71.85
C GLY A 767 12.56 40.98 72.10
N ILE A 768 11.45 40.24 72.23
CA ILE A 768 11.43 38.80 72.50
C ILE A 768 11.51 38.05 71.17
N HIS A 769 12.72 37.66 70.78
CA HIS A 769 12.99 36.88 69.57
C HIS A 769 13.52 35.50 69.94
N LYS A 770 12.90 34.42 69.43
CA LYS A 770 13.49 33.09 69.49
C LYS A 770 14.75 33.11 68.63
N ARG A 771 15.92 33.11 69.28
CA ARG A 771 17.21 32.97 68.61
C ARG A 771 17.13 31.72 67.75
N ARG A 772 17.13 31.88 66.42
CA ARG A 772 17.30 30.75 65.51
C ARG A 772 18.63 30.13 65.87
N VAL A 773 18.61 28.96 66.51
CA VAL A 773 19.73 28.02 66.39
C VAL A 773 19.76 27.69 64.90
N THR A 774 20.60 28.42 64.18
CA THR A 774 20.96 28.07 62.82
C THR A 774 21.85 26.84 63.01
N PRO A 775 21.47 25.63 62.56
CA PRO A 775 22.44 24.55 62.56
C PRO A 775 23.62 25.02 61.70
N PRO A 776 24.87 24.90 62.17
CA PRO A 776 26.01 25.47 61.48
C PRO A 776 26.31 24.60 60.27
N ILE A 777 25.69 24.93 59.13
CA ILE A 777 26.17 24.49 57.83
C ILE A 777 27.43 25.30 57.54
N SER A 778 28.53 24.95 58.22
CA SER A 778 29.85 25.52 58.02
C SER A 778 30.48 24.94 56.75
N GLU A 779 31.43 25.67 56.16
CA GLU A 779 32.19 25.22 54.99
C GLU A 779 32.86 23.86 55.22
N ALA A 780 33.45 23.69 56.41
CA ALA A 780 34.07 22.45 56.85
C ALA A 780 33.07 21.29 56.95
N TRP A 781 31.84 21.56 57.40
CA TRP A 781 30.80 20.53 57.49
C TRP A 781 30.32 20.06 56.11
N ILE A 782 30.09 20.98 55.16
CA ILE A 782 29.75 20.59 53.78
C ILE A 782 30.88 19.78 53.18
N TYR A 783 32.15 20.18 53.36
CA TYR A 783 33.29 19.44 52.83
C TYR A 783 33.41 18.05 53.47
N GLN A 784 33.33 17.94 54.80
CA GLN A 784 33.44 16.68 55.50
C GLN A 784 32.31 15.72 55.12
N GLU A 785 31.06 16.16 55.15
CA GLU A 785 29.92 15.28 54.88
C GLU A 785 29.79 14.91 53.39
N TYR A 786 30.06 15.88 52.50
CA TYR A 786 29.91 15.68 51.07
C TYR A 786 31.15 15.06 50.41
N MET A 787 32.35 15.58 50.68
CA MET A 787 33.60 15.14 50.03
C MET A 787 34.22 13.93 50.72
N VAL A 788 34.27 13.91 52.06
CA VAL A 788 34.91 12.85 52.85
C VAL A 788 33.94 11.69 53.10
N ASN A 789 32.79 11.96 53.73
CA ASN A 789 31.79 10.94 54.11
C ASN A 789 30.85 10.53 52.96
N LYS A 790 31.02 11.13 51.77
CA LYS A 790 30.33 10.80 50.51
C LYS A 790 28.78 10.86 50.57
N ARG A 791 28.18 11.59 51.51
CA ARG A 791 26.70 11.70 51.64
C ARG A 791 26.08 12.53 50.50
N SER A 792 24.78 12.33 50.25
CA SER A 792 24.07 13.05 49.20
C SER A 792 23.60 14.43 49.68
N LEU A 793 23.60 15.44 48.80
CA LEU A 793 23.08 16.77 49.14
C LEU A 793 21.59 16.75 49.51
N THR A 794 20.83 15.73 49.07
CA THR A 794 19.42 15.58 49.39
C THR A 794 19.23 15.14 50.85
N ASP A 795 20.04 14.20 51.32
CA ASP A 795 19.94 13.69 52.69
C ASP A 795 20.53 14.72 53.68
N MET A 796 21.64 15.37 53.31
CA MET A 796 22.19 16.49 54.09
C MET A 796 21.21 17.66 54.19
N ALA A 797 20.41 17.91 53.14
CA ALA A 797 19.37 18.93 53.13
C ALA A 797 18.20 18.57 54.05
N LEU A 798 17.82 17.29 54.04
CA LEU A 798 16.76 16.76 54.92
C LEU A 798 17.16 16.86 56.39
N ASP A 799 18.38 16.44 56.72
CA ASP A 799 18.92 16.47 58.09
C ASP A 799 19.15 17.90 58.60
N ALA A 800 19.62 18.80 57.73
CA ALA A 800 19.81 20.20 58.07
C ALA A 800 18.51 21.03 57.99
N GLY A 801 17.40 20.42 57.57
CA GLY A 801 16.09 21.09 57.47
C GLY A 801 16.03 22.21 56.43
N VAL A 802 16.86 22.16 55.38
CA VAL A 802 16.95 23.18 54.32
C VAL A 802 16.61 22.62 52.95
N ASP A 803 16.20 23.48 52.01
CA ASP A 803 15.96 23.02 50.63
C ASP A 803 17.28 22.59 49.96
N ARG A 804 17.24 21.48 49.21
CA ARG A 804 18.41 20.93 48.50
C ARG A 804 19.11 21.95 47.60
N GLN A 805 18.35 22.86 46.98
CA GLN A 805 18.91 23.90 46.12
C GLN A 805 19.76 24.91 46.90
N VAL A 806 19.49 25.09 48.20
CA VAL A 806 20.26 25.98 49.09
C VAL A 806 21.65 25.38 49.34
N LEU A 807 21.74 24.08 49.65
CA LEU A 807 23.03 23.40 49.80
C LEU A 807 23.79 23.28 48.47
N ALA A 808 23.11 23.03 47.36
CA ALA A 808 23.73 22.95 46.04
C ALA A 808 24.33 24.30 45.60
N ARG A 809 23.63 25.41 45.87
CA ARG A 809 24.11 26.77 45.58
C ARG A 809 25.30 27.15 46.47
N ARG A 810 25.28 26.77 47.76
CA ARG A 810 26.42 26.97 48.66
C ARG A 810 27.64 26.16 48.21
N ALA A 811 27.49 24.88 47.90
CA ALA A 811 28.60 24.06 47.38
C ALA A 811 29.21 24.64 46.10
N HIS A 812 28.37 25.14 45.19
CA HIS A 812 28.82 25.83 43.96
C HIS A 812 29.61 27.11 44.27
N ASN A 813 29.14 27.95 45.19
CA ASN A 813 29.80 29.21 45.55
C ASN A 813 31.15 28.98 46.27
N LEU A 814 31.34 27.82 46.88
CA LEU A 814 32.58 27.42 47.56
C LEU A 814 33.54 26.65 46.62
N GLY A 815 33.22 26.56 45.33
CA GLY A 815 34.04 25.82 44.35
C GLY A 815 34.04 24.30 44.53
N ILE A 816 33.15 23.75 45.38
CA ILE A 816 33.06 22.31 45.60
C ILE A 816 32.26 21.68 44.45
N PRO A 817 32.85 20.76 43.66
CA PRO A 817 32.19 20.21 42.49
C PRO A 817 30.98 19.36 42.91
N VAL A 818 29.77 19.86 42.61
CA VAL A 818 28.52 19.16 42.88
C VAL A 818 28.44 17.94 41.96
N ARG A 819 28.56 16.74 42.55
CA ARG A 819 28.29 15.46 41.90
C ARG A 819 26.90 15.54 41.30
N ARG A 820 26.83 15.45 39.96
CA ARG A 820 25.57 15.35 39.22
C ARG A 820 24.73 14.25 39.88
N ASN A 821 23.44 14.54 40.11
CA ASN A 821 22.51 13.54 40.62
C ASN A 821 22.74 12.24 39.85
N PRO A 822 22.99 11.10 40.53
CA PRO A 822 22.88 9.84 39.85
C PRO A 822 21.43 9.73 39.33
N PRO A 823 21.22 9.19 38.13
CA PRO A 823 19.87 8.83 37.71
C PRO A 823 19.24 7.95 38.80
N ARG A 824 17.92 8.12 39.00
CA ARG A 824 17.08 7.33 39.93
C ARG A 824 17.65 5.91 40.16
N ARG A 825 17.93 5.57 41.43
CA ARG A 825 18.32 4.26 41.99
C ARG A 825 18.98 3.28 41.00
N ALA A 826 20.27 3.01 41.22
CA ALA A 826 21.13 2.10 40.47
C ALA A 826 20.40 0.82 40.00
N THR A 827 19.88 0.90 38.78
CA THR A 827 19.71 -0.22 37.87
C THR A 827 21.05 -0.95 37.80
N SER A 828 21.06 -2.28 37.95
CA SER A 828 22.25 -3.07 37.63
C SER A 828 22.77 -2.61 36.26
N VAL A 829 24.03 -2.16 36.18
CA VAL A 829 24.57 -1.64 34.92
C VAL A 829 24.70 -2.82 33.97
N ILE A 830 23.67 -2.99 33.14
CA ILE A 830 23.68 -3.94 32.05
C ILE A 830 24.67 -3.41 31.02
N THR A 831 25.87 -3.98 30.96
CA THR A 831 26.81 -3.69 29.88
C THR A 831 26.39 -4.42 28.61
N ARG A 832 26.78 -3.89 27.44
CA ARG A 832 26.48 -4.52 26.15
C ARG A 832 27.06 -5.93 26.07
N GLU A 833 28.27 -6.15 26.61
CA GLU A 833 28.89 -7.48 26.65
C GLU A 833 28.11 -8.45 27.53
N ARG A 834 27.67 -8.04 28.72
CA ARG A 834 26.89 -8.89 29.63
C ARG A 834 25.51 -9.22 29.07
N PHE A 835 24.85 -8.25 28.46
CA PHE A 835 23.58 -8.48 27.77
C PHE A 835 23.75 -9.44 26.58
N TYR A 836 24.79 -9.26 25.77
CA TYR A 836 25.07 -10.14 24.63
C TYR A 836 25.41 -11.56 25.09
N ALA A 837 26.22 -11.72 26.15
CA ALA A 837 26.56 -13.02 26.72
C ALA A 837 25.31 -13.75 27.24
N GLU A 838 24.40 -13.08 27.94
CA GLU A 838 23.18 -13.72 28.46
C GLU A 838 22.12 -13.97 27.38
N TYR A 839 21.90 -13.00 26.48
CA TYR A 839 20.83 -13.05 25.46
C TYR A 839 21.21 -13.81 24.18
N VAL A 840 22.44 -13.63 23.71
CA VAL A 840 22.93 -14.22 22.44
C VAL A 840 23.69 -15.51 22.74
N THR A 841 24.69 -15.47 23.63
CA THR A 841 25.55 -16.63 23.90
C THR A 841 24.86 -17.70 24.76
N LYS A 842 24.21 -17.33 25.87
CA LYS A 842 23.49 -18.26 26.77
C LYS A 842 22.01 -18.46 26.42
N ASN A 843 21.53 -17.84 25.34
CA ASN A 843 20.21 -18.10 24.78
C ASN A 843 19.00 -17.77 25.67
N ARG A 844 19.15 -16.92 26.69
CA ARG A 844 18.08 -16.58 27.65
C ARG A 844 17.04 -15.63 27.05
N SER A 845 15.78 -15.73 27.48
CA SER A 845 14.74 -14.81 27.02
C SER A 845 14.82 -13.47 27.75
N LEU A 846 14.32 -12.39 27.12
CA LEU A 846 14.31 -11.08 27.77
C LEU A 846 13.50 -11.11 29.08
N ARG A 847 12.44 -11.92 29.16
CA ARG A 847 11.63 -12.08 30.39
C ARG A 847 12.41 -12.71 31.53
N ASP A 848 13.25 -13.70 31.23
CA ASP A 848 14.11 -14.34 32.25
C ASP A 848 15.18 -13.37 32.74
N MET A 849 15.62 -12.46 31.87
CA MET A 849 16.58 -11.40 32.18
C MET A 849 15.93 -10.22 32.95
N GLU A 850 14.62 -9.98 32.86
CA GLU A 850 13.93 -8.91 33.60
C GLU A 850 14.11 -9.04 35.10
N ARG A 851 14.04 -10.27 35.62
CA ARG A 851 14.14 -10.55 37.04
C ARG A 851 15.59 -10.46 37.56
N ASP A 852 16.56 -10.89 36.77
CA ASP A 852 17.98 -10.90 37.16
C ASP A 852 18.65 -9.53 37.04
N PHE A 853 18.22 -8.71 36.09
CA PHE A 853 18.75 -7.35 35.90
C PHE A 853 17.88 -6.27 36.57
N GLU A 854 16.75 -6.68 37.16
CA GLU A 854 15.76 -5.81 37.81
C GLU A 854 15.27 -4.66 36.90
N VAL A 855 15.05 -4.95 35.61
CA VAL A 855 14.60 -3.97 34.62
C VAL A 855 13.41 -4.47 33.82
N SER A 856 12.54 -3.55 33.43
CA SER A 856 11.39 -3.89 32.59
C SER A 856 11.79 -4.44 31.22
N HIS A 857 10.97 -5.33 30.68
CA HIS A 857 11.08 -5.83 29.30
C HIS A 857 11.34 -4.71 28.28
N GLY A 858 10.63 -3.57 28.45
CA GLY A 858 10.73 -2.42 27.55
C GLY A 858 12.11 -1.76 27.58
N THR A 859 12.78 -1.77 28.73
CA THR A 859 14.13 -1.23 28.90
C THR A 859 15.16 -2.12 28.21
N LEU A 860 15.11 -3.44 28.42
CA LEU A 860 15.99 -4.41 27.74
C LEU A 860 15.84 -4.36 26.22
N ARG A 861 14.60 -4.20 25.74
CA ARG A 861 14.27 -4.05 24.32
C ARG A 861 14.90 -2.78 23.71
N LYS A 862 14.83 -1.66 24.42
CA LYS A 862 15.43 -0.38 24.00
C LYS A 862 16.96 -0.47 23.98
N LEU A 863 17.57 -1.11 24.98
CA LEU A 863 19.02 -1.33 25.04
C LEU A 863 19.51 -2.20 23.88
N ALA A 864 18.84 -3.34 23.62
CA ALA A 864 19.18 -4.20 22.49
C ALA A 864 19.11 -3.46 21.14
N ASN A 865 18.06 -2.67 20.92
CA ASN A 865 17.92 -1.86 19.72
C ASN A 865 19.01 -0.77 19.63
N GLY A 866 19.31 -0.09 20.75
CA GLY A 866 20.34 0.95 20.81
C GLY A 866 21.75 0.40 20.57
N TRP A 867 22.01 -0.87 20.92
CA TRP A 867 23.28 -1.56 20.69
C TRP A 867 23.33 -2.37 19.39
N GLY A 868 22.28 -2.32 18.57
CA GLY A 868 22.18 -3.05 17.30
C GLY A 868 22.08 -4.57 17.45
N ILE A 869 21.64 -5.08 18.60
CA ILE A 869 21.46 -6.52 18.86
C ILE A 869 20.04 -6.92 18.40
N PRO A 870 19.89 -7.79 17.38
CA PRO A 870 18.59 -8.14 16.83
C PRO A 870 17.77 -8.95 17.85
N LEU A 871 16.58 -8.43 18.15
CA LEU A 871 15.64 -9.06 19.07
C LEU A 871 14.91 -10.23 18.42
N ARG A 872 15.03 -11.40 19.02
CA ARG A 872 14.31 -12.63 18.66
C ARG A 872 12.80 -12.41 18.78
N ARG A 873 12.05 -12.77 17.73
CA ARG A 873 10.58 -12.70 17.73
C ARG A 873 10.03 -13.61 18.85
N SER A 874 8.99 -13.17 19.56
CA SER A 874 8.47 -13.89 20.73
C SER A 874 8.10 -15.35 20.37
N ARG A 875 8.53 -16.29 21.21
CA ARG A 875 8.34 -17.75 21.03
C ARG A 875 6.87 -18.20 21.03
N GLN A 876 5.91 -17.32 21.33
CA GLN A 876 4.49 -17.66 21.36
C GLN A 876 3.88 -17.98 19.98
N ARG A 877 4.60 -17.70 18.88
CA ARG A 877 4.22 -18.17 17.53
C ARG A 877 5.10 -19.29 16.97
N GLN A 878 6.21 -19.65 17.63
CA GLN A 878 7.07 -20.75 17.19
C GLN A 878 6.69 -22.08 17.85
N ALA A 879 6.10 -22.07 19.04
CA ALA A 879 5.58 -23.28 19.68
C ALA A 879 4.38 -23.89 18.94
N THR A 880 3.60 -23.10 18.20
CA THR A 880 2.46 -23.59 17.39
C THR A 880 2.87 -24.07 16.00
N LEU A 881 4.04 -23.67 15.50
CA LEU A 881 4.57 -24.07 14.19
C LEU A 881 5.58 -25.23 14.30
N ALA A 882 6.23 -25.40 15.46
CA ALA A 882 7.17 -26.50 15.71
C ALA A 882 6.49 -27.82 16.12
N THR A 883 5.23 -27.82 16.57
CA THR A 883 4.45 -29.05 16.77
C THR A 883 3.92 -29.66 15.47
N GLN A 884 3.96 -28.92 14.35
CA GLN A 884 3.53 -29.42 13.03
C GLN A 884 4.68 -29.81 12.09
N THR A 885 5.93 -29.50 12.42
CA THR A 885 7.07 -29.82 11.55
C THR A 885 8.28 -30.23 12.37
N GLY A 886 8.33 -31.51 12.74
CA GLY A 886 9.40 -32.07 13.56
C GLY A 886 9.46 -33.58 13.52
N ARG A 887 9.76 -34.18 12.37
CA ARG A 887 10.51 -35.45 12.30
C ARG A 887 11.59 -35.37 11.22
N THR A 888 12.73 -35.97 11.56
CA THR A 888 14.01 -36.20 10.83
C THR A 888 14.99 -35.01 10.72
N ARG A 889 16.08 -34.98 11.52
CA ARG A 889 17.45 -35.54 11.29
C ARG A 889 18.14 -34.86 10.09
N SER A 890 19.43 -34.45 10.07
CA SER A 890 20.58 -34.53 10.98
C SER A 890 21.74 -33.69 10.40
N GLN A 891 22.56 -33.11 11.29
CA GLN A 891 24.03 -32.99 11.25
C GLN A 891 24.83 -32.25 10.14
N ARG A 892 25.88 -31.54 10.66
CA ARG A 892 27.18 -31.11 10.07
C ARG A 892 27.15 -29.85 9.18
N SER A 893 28.10 -28.91 9.20
CA SER A 893 29.28 -28.55 10.01
C SER A 893 29.82 -27.21 9.45
N ASP A 894 30.38 -26.36 10.31
CA ASP A 894 31.15 -25.11 10.09
C ASP A 894 32.31 -25.17 9.05
N PRO A 895 33.11 -24.10 8.76
CA PRO A 895 32.90 -22.63 8.76
C PRO A 895 33.61 -21.89 7.57
N GLU A 896 33.77 -20.55 7.68
CA GLU A 896 34.70 -19.63 6.97
C GLU A 896 34.34 -19.06 5.57
N ARG A 897 34.25 -17.71 5.44
CA ARG A 897 35.39 -16.81 5.17
C ARG A 897 34.95 -15.33 5.08
N GLN A 898 35.85 -14.47 5.58
CA GLN A 898 35.76 -13.01 5.64
C GLN A 898 36.23 -12.32 4.34
N SER A 899 35.93 -11.01 4.26
CA SER A 899 36.61 -9.95 3.47
C SER A 899 36.32 -9.99 1.95
N GLU A 900 36.12 -8.88 1.22
CA GLU A 900 36.64 -7.52 1.32
C GLU A 900 35.63 -6.47 0.80
N LYS A 901 35.69 -5.28 1.40
CA LYS A 901 35.11 -4.02 0.89
C LYS A 901 36.20 -3.24 0.16
N ARG A 902 35.91 -2.69 -1.03
CA ARG A 902 36.38 -1.37 -1.53
C ARG A 902 35.69 -1.01 -2.87
N PRO A 903 35.70 0.27 -3.32
CA PRO A 903 34.45 1.02 -3.46
C PRO A 903 34.11 1.46 -4.89
N HIS A 904 32.86 1.91 -5.03
CA HIS A 904 32.27 2.52 -6.21
C HIS A 904 33.01 3.77 -6.70
N VAL A 905 33.39 3.76 -7.97
CA VAL A 905 33.70 4.96 -8.77
C VAL A 905 32.44 5.38 -9.52
N PHE A 906 31.95 6.58 -9.19
CA PHE A 906 30.92 7.32 -9.92
C PHE A 906 31.48 7.74 -11.29
N ASN A 907 30.73 7.55 -12.37
CA ASN A 907 30.99 8.27 -13.62
C ASN A 907 29.69 8.84 -14.20
N ARG A 908 29.63 10.18 -14.21
CA ARG A 908 28.62 11.01 -14.89
C ARG A 908 28.96 11.04 -16.39
N ARG A 909 27.97 10.85 -17.28
CA ARG A 909 28.01 11.40 -18.64
C ARG A 909 26.64 11.93 -19.06
N SER A 910 26.55 13.26 -18.96
CA SER A 910 26.11 14.25 -19.95
C SER A 910 25.27 13.84 -21.16
N GLN A 911 24.20 14.62 -21.32
CA GLN A 911 23.41 14.92 -22.52
C GLN A 911 24.28 15.35 -23.71
N THR A 912 23.89 14.94 -24.93
CA THR A 912 23.55 15.82 -26.09
C THR A 912 23.30 14.99 -27.36
N ARG A 913 22.33 15.48 -28.15
CA ARG A 913 21.77 15.02 -29.44
C ARG A 913 20.73 13.90 -29.41
#